data_AF-A0A8S2UYD1-F1
#
_entry.id   AF-A0A8S2UYD1-F1
#
_cell.length_a   1.000
_cell.length_b   1.000
_cell.length_c   1.000
_cell.angle_alpha   90.00
_cell.angle_beta   90.00
_cell.angle_gamma   90.00
#
_symmetry.space_group_name_H-M   'P 1'
#
loop_
_entity.id
_entity.type
_entity.pdbx_description
1 polymer ?
#
loop_
_entity_poly.entity_id
_entity_poly.type
_entity_poly.pdbx_seq_one_letter_code
_entity_poly.pdbx_strand_id
1 'polypeptide(L)'
;TDADNLLEAVNDWDETLISTKTVLDLVLIKTFLDRVYTKINLLRKQQPIQDEIHRIILCFEEVQKDDEFKSIIQCFESCSKLLSSIKRVYMDLTNKEQSKRRRIFDIVQKVCFGFVRLPVNTHGRIEHRFDVFIKEQAMYYADLNELCDRARLIEYSSNSTSKMKKDSEHEIRELRLFVGMVAVIEAILTNLTSLNMTGHPFVLDFLLPKTEFTCIAGNYQKLSEFSSSLEELLTDWEKNLRSMYQQNIDLTYFSNQQIWTVEDYLYNQASASDDNPGYHLLNFIDIEPRQIETKFLTKRSEQPNERLKNIARILAVQRAKQTKPIEVNNLPLNKILVVETSYEGILRGILSLFQFTKDQPQVHHIFYCSDTTSWTEMRAFAYRCFYSQGVLHQLIRPELLSALVQDQFTRCLHKLVKEQPKRLFRLGIVTTASTAHLQLVNGLKALQIASTIQDQYLLDKIALQEVIKELIKGNSTLVTSHIAGLGKSTYIRDEIQRNRKLYIKFSISGSINVDTLAERLRTLGKKMTSADVALHIDIGVVDNIQQLNELLYCLLLFRSFRLGQEAAYIPANIPIYIELDSSPHSLTAHAKIIVLQFLPCHHIETMNLDQLKVANMASIQLVANYLQAIDDRTIITQTIGKNNITQLDAKKCIALLQKHFLKEKNKDYVTWTQLSIFISVYESLFDGFSLCGHFIVEMMKEVNNTQLRINILQTLLQSSDQFTSLSVESVRKNQRSTNEDQVAFSDAIVRWDKSEPFTVVFSDSHDPLFVLPQQNLLPDYNKLTHAEFFLKLTSLSKKYYRKSICPSCFTQFENNISNCTNCPTSDVLCNPRNAKSEDVDKIIQRMGEKIQSEYVLTADNYIKMLLVYLRVQSNIPVLIMGETGCGKTALIQFLCQQILDDELAIFRIHAGISSEKIIETMNSFIAKANECSKMNSNKRLWVFLDEFNTTPSIGLFKEITCERTLLGEPLPKNLVILGACNPQRHKNPKATFDDDIGIKKDRYETQRLAHIVGSMSLLYTVVSIPETMLEYVWDYGYLDPETETKYVRTMLNSCEKLNSDSSWFEKTTVLIKISQQFFREYEDVSSVSLRDVARFCRLYNWFLKSICIREGDVQLSTDLTNVLNRAT
;
A
#
# COMPACT_ATOMS: atom_id res chain seq x y z
N THR A 1 -40.32 10.60 -32.77
CA THR A 1 -38.85 10.69 -32.82
C THR A 1 -38.36 11.59 -31.71
N ASP A 2 -38.64 12.89 -31.72
CA ASP A 2 -37.91 13.84 -30.86
C ASP A 2 -38.33 13.82 -29.37
N ALA A 3 -39.61 13.51 -29.10
CA ALA A 3 -40.11 13.34 -27.72
C ALA A 3 -39.82 11.95 -27.15
N ASP A 4 -39.65 10.95 -28.02
CA ASP A 4 -39.38 9.56 -27.65
C ASP A 4 -37.92 9.41 -27.20
N ASN A 5 -36.99 10.10 -27.85
CA ASN A 5 -35.58 10.19 -27.41
C ASN A 5 -35.43 10.84 -26.02
N LEU A 6 -36.31 11.79 -25.68
CA LEU A 6 -36.33 12.41 -24.34
C LEU A 6 -36.95 11.49 -23.29
N LEU A 7 -37.94 10.67 -23.66
CA LEU A 7 -38.53 9.64 -22.80
C LEU A 7 -37.54 8.51 -22.48
N GLU A 8 -36.72 8.07 -23.44
CA GLU A 8 -35.69 7.04 -23.18
C GLU A 8 -34.63 7.52 -22.18
N ALA A 9 -34.26 8.81 -22.21
CA ALA A 9 -33.31 9.39 -21.27
C ALA A 9 -33.78 9.41 -19.81
N VAL A 10 -35.07 9.14 -19.56
CA VAL A 10 -35.61 8.95 -18.20
C VAL A 10 -35.10 7.65 -17.57
N ASN A 11 -34.68 6.67 -18.37
CA ASN A 11 -34.19 5.38 -17.85
C ASN A 11 -32.70 5.40 -17.43
N ASP A 12 -31.89 6.34 -17.94
CA ASP A 12 -30.44 6.47 -17.67
C ASP A 12 -30.15 7.41 -16.48
N TRP A 13 -30.96 7.36 -15.43
CA TRP A 13 -31.05 8.39 -14.41
C TRP A 13 -30.02 8.28 -13.28
N ASP A 14 -28.89 8.99 -13.41
CA ASP A 14 -28.08 9.41 -12.25
C ASP A 14 -27.42 10.81 -12.36
N GLU A 15 -27.39 11.48 -13.53
CA GLU A 15 -26.60 12.74 -13.67
C GLU A 15 -27.26 13.90 -14.45
N THR A 16 -28.58 13.90 -14.73
CA THR A 16 -29.20 15.00 -15.50
C THR A 16 -29.97 16.01 -14.64
N LEU A 17 -29.91 17.30 -15.03
CA LEU A 17 -30.53 18.46 -14.36
C LEU A 17 -32.06 18.59 -14.52
N ILE A 18 -32.74 17.64 -15.17
CA ILE A 18 -34.17 17.74 -15.53
C ILE A 18 -34.96 16.61 -14.89
N SER A 19 -36.11 16.91 -14.27
CA SER A 19 -36.95 15.90 -13.63
C SER A 19 -37.78 15.08 -14.64
N THR A 20 -38.09 13.82 -14.33
CA THR A 20 -38.92 12.91 -15.15
C THR A 20 -40.27 13.54 -15.43
N LYS A 21 -40.80 14.23 -14.42
CA LYS A 21 -42.05 14.98 -14.51
C LYS A 21 -41.99 16.02 -15.61
N THR A 22 -40.89 16.77 -15.73
CA THR A 22 -40.73 17.80 -16.77
C THR A 22 -40.69 17.19 -18.18
N VAL A 23 -40.10 15.99 -18.34
CA VAL A 23 -40.09 15.28 -19.63
C VAL A 23 -41.49 14.78 -19.98
N LEU A 24 -42.19 14.17 -19.03
CA LEU A 24 -43.57 13.71 -19.21
C LEU A 24 -44.53 14.87 -19.51
N ASP A 25 -44.38 16.00 -18.82
CA ASP A 25 -45.12 17.24 -19.07
C ASP A 25 -44.93 17.70 -20.53
N LEU A 26 -43.70 17.64 -21.06
CA LEU A 26 -43.39 18.03 -22.45
C LEU A 26 -44.03 17.07 -23.48
N VAL A 27 -44.03 15.77 -23.19
CA VAL A 27 -44.69 14.75 -24.02
C VAL A 27 -46.20 14.98 -24.04
N LEU A 28 -46.79 15.31 -22.89
CA LEU A 28 -48.21 15.62 -22.75
C LEU A 28 -48.58 16.86 -23.59
N ILE A 29 -47.77 17.93 -23.52
CA ILE A 29 -47.91 19.15 -24.34
C ILE A 29 -47.88 18.82 -25.83
N LYS A 30 -46.89 18.05 -26.26
CA LYS A 30 -46.76 17.67 -27.67
C LYS A 30 -47.98 16.87 -28.14
N THR A 31 -48.41 15.89 -27.35
CA THR A 31 -49.56 15.04 -27.68
C THR A 31 -50.85 15.87 -27.80
N PHE A 32 -51.04 16.84 -26.90
CA PHE A 32 -52.13 17.80 -26.96
C PHE A 32 -52.09 18.61 -28.27
N LEU A 33 -50.94 19.22 -28.58
CA LEU A 33 -50.76 20.03 -29.79
C LEU A 33 -50.94 19.22 -31.08
N ASP A 34 -50.46 17.98 -31.13
CA ASP A 34 -50.63 17.09 -32.29
C ASP A 34 -52.11 16.75 -32.55
N ARG A 35 -52.90 16.51 -31.47
CA ARG A 35 -54.35 16.29 -31.57
C ARG A 35 -55.07 17.54 -32.07
N VAL A 36 -54.74 18.70 -31.51
CA VAL A 36 -55.31 19.99 -31.94
C VAL A 36 -54.96 20.25 -33.41
N TYR A 37 -53.71 20.07 -33.81
CA TYR A 37 -53.25 20.25 -35.19
C TYR A 37 -53.96 19.31 -36.17
N THR A 38 -54.21 18.06 -35.75
CA THR A 38 -54.97 17.10 -36.55
C THR A 38 -56.40 17.59 -36.80
N LYS A 39 -57.08 18.11 -35.77
CA LYS A 39 -58.42 18.71 -35.91
C LYS A 39 -58.41 19.95 -36.80
N ILE A 40 -57.42 20.84 -36.64
CA ILE A 40 -57.26 22.01 -37.50
C ILE A 40 -57.07 21.61 -38.97
N ASN A 41 -56.28 20.57 -39.25
CA ASN A 41 -56.08 20.08 -40.61
C ASN A 41 -57.34 19.44 -41.22
N LEU A 42 -58.17 18.78 -40.41
CA LEU A 42 -59.48 18.28 -40.85
C LEU A 42 -60.42 19.44 -41.22
N LEU A 43 -60.40 20.53 -40.46
CA LEU A 43 -61.17 21.74 -40.78
C LEU A 43 -60.70 22.40 -42.09
N ARG A 44 -59.38 22.49 -42.32
CA ARG A 44 -58.81 23.08 -43.54
C ARG A 44 -59.17 22.34 -44.84
N LYS A 45 -59.52 21.05 -44.76
CA LYS A 45 -59.97 20.28 -45.93
C LYS A 45 -61.43 20.57 -46.32
N GLN A 46 -62.20 21.28 -45.49
CA GLN A 46 -63.62 21.57 -45.71
C GLN A 46 -63.85 23.07 -46.04
N GLN A 47 -63.38 23.50 -47.23
CA GLN A 47 -63.56 24.82 -47.88
C GLN A 47 -63.09 26.10 -47.12
N PRO A 48 -62.71 27.19 -47.83
CA PRO A 48 -62.17 28.41 -47.22
C PRO A 48 -63.29 29.36 -46.78
N ILE A 49 -63.36 29.72 -45.49
CA ILE A 49 -64.45 30.53 -44.94
C ILE A 49 -63.94 31.56 -43.91
N GLN A 50 -64.55 32.74 -43.91
CA GLN A 50 -64.19 34.03 -43.28
C GLN A 50 -64.08 34.09 -41.74
N ASP A 51 -64.00 32.98 -41.00
CA ASP A 51 -63.90 33.00 -39.53
C ASP A 51 -63.00 31.88 -38.96
N GLU A 52 -61.77 31.81 -39.48
CA GLU A 52 -60.80 30.74 -39.22
C GLU A 52 -60.36 30.68 -37.74
N ILE A 53 -60.27 31.83 -37.07
CA ILE A 53 -59.76 31.93 -35.68
C ILE A 53 -60.73 31.29 -34.68
N HIS A 54 -62.03 31.57 -34.78
CA HIS A 54 -63.00 31.07 -33.83
C HIS A 54 -63.09 29.54 -33.86
N ARG A 55 -62.98 28.93 -35.06
CA ARG A 55 -62.97 27.47 -35.21
C ARG A 55 -61.67 26.81 -34.73
N ILE A 56 -60.53 27.49 -34.86
CA ILE A 56 -59.27 27.03 -34.27
C ILE A 56 -59.37 27.02 -32.75
N ILE A 57 -59.95 28.06 -32.13
CA ILE A 57 -60.18 28.12 -30.68
C ILE A 57 -61.05 26.94 -30.23
N LEU A 58 -62.14 26.64 -30.96
CA LEU A 58 -62.99 25.48 -30.67
C LEU A 58 -62.21 24.15 -30.73
N CYS A 59 -61.21 24.00 -31.61
CA CYS A 59 -60.36 22.80 -31.62
C CYS A 59 -59.55 22.66 -30.34
N PHE A 60 -58.99 23.76 -29.82
CA PHE A 60 -58.27 23.76 -28.55
C PHE A 60 -59.22 23.44 -27.39
N GLU A 61 -60.38 24.09 -27.32
CA GLU A 61 -61.38 23.86 -26.27
C GLU A 61 -61.92 22.43 -26.28
N GLU A 62 -62.12 21.84 -27.47
CA GLU A 62 -62.58 20.45 -27.58
C GLU A 62 -61.52 19.44 -27.12
N VAL A 63 -60.26 19.63 -27.48
CA VAL A 63 -59.18 18.71 -27.06
C VAL A 63 -58.90 18.88 -25.57
N GLN A 64 -59.03 20.09 -25.02
CA GLN A 64 -58.81 20.36 -23.59
C GLN A 64 -59.87 19.71 -22.68
N LYS A 65 -61.05 19.36 -23.21
CA LYS A 65 -62.10 18.66 -22.44
C LYS A 65 -61.74 17.23 -22.06
N ASP A 66 -60.78 16.60 -22.74
CA ASP A 66 -60.29 15.28 -22.34
C ASP A 66 -59.60 15.35 -20.97
N ASP A 67 -59.96 14.43 -20.08
CA ASP A 67 -59.45 14.39 -18.70
C ASP A 67 -57.92 14.33 -18.62
N GLU A 68 -57.26 13.76 -19.63
CA GLU A 68 -55.81 13.63 -19.76
C GLU A 68 -55.08 15.00 -19.87
N PHE A 69 -55.77 16.07 -20.30
CA PHE A 69 -55.16 17.39 -20.55
C PHE A 69 -55.56 18.48 -19.55
N LYS A 70 -56.21 18.13 -18.43
CA LYS A 70 -56.63 19.11 -17.41
C LYS A 70 -55.47 19.94 -16.83
N SER A 71 -54.26 19.37 -16.75
CA SER A 71 -53.07 20.04 -16.21
C SER A 71 -52.20 20.73 -17.28
N ILE A 72 -52.65 20.81 -18.54
CA ILE A 72 -51.80 21.22 -19.67
C ILE A 72 -51.12 22.59 -19.51
N ILE A 73 -51.80 23.54 -18.85
CA ILE A 73 -51.27 24.89 -18.59
C ILE A 73 -50.09 24.83 -17.60
N GLN A 74 -50.20 24.01 -16.55
CA GLN A 74 -49.12 23.83 -15.57
C GLN A 74 -47.92 23.11 -16.20
N CYS A 75 -48.17 22.15 -17.10
CA CYS A 75 -47.12 21.51 -17.88
C CYS A 75 -46.38 22.53 -18.76
N PHE A 76 -47.10 23.46 -19.41
CA PHE A 76 -46.47 24.52 -20.21
C PHE A 76 -45.55 25.43 -19.39
N GLU A 77 -45.99 25.83 -18.19
CA GLU A 77 -45.18 26.64 -17.28
C GLU A 77 -43.94 25.90 -16.77
N SER A 78 -44.07 24.61 -16.44
CA SER A 78 -42.96 23.79 -15.95
C SER A 78 -41.90 23.57 -17.04
N CYS A 79 -42.31 23.22 -18.26
CA CYS A 79 -41.42 23.01 -19.39
C CYS A 79 -40.76 24.31 -19.88
N SER A 80 -41.48 25.44 -19.85
CA SER A 80 -40.95 26.74 -20.30
C SER A 80 -39.76 27.22 -19.44
N LYS A 81 -39.86 27.09 -18.11
CA LYS A 81 -38.76 27.46 -17.18
C LYS A 81 -37.49 26.65 -17.40
N LEU A 82 -37.61 25.43 -17.92
CA LEU A 82 -36.49 24.49 -18.11
C LEU A 82 -36.14 24.26 -19.59
N LEU A 83 -36.67 25.06 -20.51
CA LEU A 83 -36.53 24.85 -21.96
C LEU A 83 -35.07 24.82 -22.44
N SER A 84 -34.20 25.65 -21.85
CA SER A 84 -32.77 25.68 -22.18
C SER A 84 -32.06 24.38 -21.78
N SER A 85 -32.39 23.83 -20.61
CA SER A 85 -31.92 22.52 -20.15
C SER A 85 -32.45 21.39 -21.03
N ILE A 86 -33.75 21.40 -21.35
CA ILE A 86 -34.38 20.39 -22.23
C ILE A 86 -33.70 20.38 -23.59
N LYS A 87 -33.44 21.54 -24.18
CA LYS A 87 -32.71 21.65 -25.46
C LYS A 87 -31.30 21.11 -25.37
N ARG A 88 -30.57 21.41 -24.30
CA ARG A 88 -29.21 20.90 -24.08
C ARG A 88 -29.20 19.37 -23.98
N VAL A 89 -30.07 18.81 -23.13
CA VAL A 89 -30.21 17.36 -22.96
C VAL A 89 -30.60 16.69 -24.27
N TYR A 90 -31.57 17.25 -25.00
CA TYR A 90 -31.97 16.74 -26.32
C TYR A 90 -30.79 16.73 -27.31
N MET A 91 -30.02 17.81 -27.40
CA MET A 91 -28.85 17.91 -28.28
C MET A 91 -27.72 16.96 -27.88
N ASP A 92 -27.50 16.77 -26.57
CA ASP A 92 -26.47 15.87 -26.05
C ASP A 92 -26.84 14.39 -26.33
N LEU A 93 -28.12 14.04 -26.18
CA LEU A 93 -28.65 12.69 -26.43
C LEU A 93 -28.64 12.32 -27.92
N THR A 94 -29.21 13.18 -28.77
CA THR A 94 -29.27 12.90 -30.22
C THR A 94 -27.88 12.75 -30.84
N ASN A 95 -26.88 13.51 -30.36
CA ASN A 95 -25.50 13.37 -30.82
C ASN A 95 -24.85 12.06 -30.33
N LYS A 96 -25.04 11.67 -29.06
CA LYS A 96 -24.43 10.44 -28.50
C LYS A 96 -25.04 9.17 -29.08
N GLU A 97 -26.36 9.10 -29.23
CA GLU A 97 -27.06 7.92 -29.75
C GLU A 97 -26.76 7.67 -31.22
N GLN A 98 -26.86 8.71 -32.05
CA GLN A 98 -26.51 8.60 -33.47
C GLN A 98 -25.02 8.26 -33.63
N SER A 99 -24.15 8.75 -32.75
CA SER A 99 -22.73 8.41 -32.78
C SER A 99 -22.46 6.93 -32.48
N LYS A 100 -23.09 6.32 -31.46
CA LYS A 100 -22.90 4.90 -31.14
C LYS A 100 -23.49 4.00 -32.22
N ARG A 101 -24.67 4.35 -32.75
CA ARG A 101 -25.31 3.62 -33.86
C ARG A 101 -24.48 3.68 -35.14
N ARG A 102 -23.92 4.85 -35.49
CA ARG A 102 -22.98 4.99 -36.61
C ARG A 102 -21.74 4.13 -36.42
N ARG A 103 -21.12 4.15 -35.22
CA ARG A 103 -19.96 3.30 -34.92
C ARG A 103 -20.23 1.81 -35.15
N ILE A 104 -21.39 1.30 -34.72
CA ILE A 104 -21.77 -0.10 -34.98
C ILE A 104 -21.81 -0.38 -36.49
N PHE A 105 -22.48 0.46 -37.26
CA PHE A 105 -22.56 0.29 -38.71
C PHE A 105 -21.20 0.45 -39.41
N ASP A 106 -20.36 1.38 -38.97
CA ASP A 106 -19.00 1.56 -39.51
C ASP A 106 -18.16 0.29 -39.29
N ILE A 107 -18.24 -0.33 -38.10
CA ILE A 107 -17.56 -1.58 -37.79
C ILE A 107 -18.08 -2.73 -38.67
N VAL A 108 -19.40 -2.82 -38.87
CA VAL A 108 -20.00 -3.84 -39.75
C VAL A 108 -19.58 -3.63 -41.21
N GLN A 109 -19.52 -2.38 -41.68
CA GLN A 109 -19.12 -2.07 -43.05
C GLN A 109 -17.67 -2.47 -43.31
N LYS A 110 -16.75 -2.08 -42.43
CA LYS A 110 -15.35 -2.46 -42.53
C LYS A 110 -14.65 -2.30 -41.18
N VAL A 111 -14.01 -3.37 -40.72
CA VAL A 111 -13.14 -3.31 -39.54
C VAL A 111 -11.90 -4.17 -39.75
N CYS A 112 -10.75 -3.63 -39.33
CA CYS A 112 -9.50 -4.36 -39.24
C CYS A 112 -9.06 -4.44 -37.77
N PHE A 113 -8.80 -5.65 -37.27
CA PHE A 113 -8.40 -5.87 -35.89
C PHE A 113 -7.55 -7.13 -35.72
N GLY A 114 -6.93 -7.26 -34.57
CA GLY A 114 -6.32 -8.50 -34.15
C GLY A 114 -6.38 -8.65 -32.64
N PHE A 115 -5.82 -9.74 -32.15
CA PHE A 115 -5.80 -10.05 -30.72
C PHE A 115 -4.49 -9.57 -30.10
N VAL A 116 -4.57 -9.10 -28.86
CA VAL A 116 -3.45 -8.57 -28.09
C VAL A 116 -3.40 -9.22 -26.72
N ARG A 117 -2.24 -9.14 -26.09
CA ARG A 117 -2.01 -9.60 -24.71
C ARG A 117 -1.71 -8.39 -23.85
N LEU A 118 -2.66 -8.01 -23.00
CA LEU A 118 -2.55 -6.84 -22.13
C LEU A 118 -2.03 -7.23 -20.75
N PRO A 119 -1.08 -6.47 -20.18
CA PRO A 119 -0.69 -6.63 -18.79
C PRO A 119 -1.81 -6.12 -17.87
N VAL A 120 -2.24 -6.94 -16.91
CA VAL A 120 -3.21 -6.60 -15.86
C VAL A 120 -2.51 -6.75 -14.52
N ASN A 121 -2.50 -5.69 -13.71
CA ASN A 121 -1.93 -5.78 -12.38
C ASN A 121 -2.98 -6.33 -11.39
N THR A 122 -2.89 -7.62 -11.07
CA THR A 122 -3.72 -8.28 -10.05
C THR A 122 -2.86 -8.55 -8.83
N HIS A 123 -3.17 -7.90 -7.70
CA HIS A 123 -2.49 -8.11 -6.41
C HIS A 123 -0.94 -7.96 -6.46
N GLY A 124 -0.43 -7.05 -7.28
CA GLY A 124 1.01 -6.79 -7.40
C GLY A 124 1.73 -7.66 -8.44
N ARG A 125 1.01 -8.49 -9.20
CA ARG A 125 1.52 -9.26 -10.33
C ARG A 125 1.00 -8.73 -11.64
N ILE A 126 1.86 -8.71 -12.66
CA ILE A 126 1.43 -8.53 -14.05
C ILE A 126 0.93 -9.88 -14.56
N GLU A 127 -0.37 -10.12 -14.42
CA GLU A 127 -1.04 -11.15 -15.20
C GLU A 127 -1.26 -10.65 -16.62
N HIS A 128 -1.55 -11.55 -17.54
CA HIS A 128 -1.79 -11.19 -18.91
C HIS A 128 -3.17 -11.67 -19.34
N ARG A 129 -4.00 -10.72 -19.75
CA ARG A 129 -5.32 -10.99 -20.31
C ARG A 129 -5.27 -10.84 -21.82
N PHE A 130 -5.95 -11.73 -22.53
CA PHE A 130 -6.14 -11.57 -23.97
C PHE A 130 -7.29 -10.60 -24.22
N ASP A 131 -7.10 -9.72 -25.20
CA ASP A 131 -8.09 -8.74 -25.62
C ASP A 131 -8.06 -8.60 -27.15
N VAL A 132 -9.06 -7.93 -27.70
CA VAL A 132 -9.10 -7.52 -29.11
C VAL A 132 -8.65 -6.07 -29.22
N PHE A 133 -7.99 -5.71 -30.32
CA PHE A 133 -7.58 -4.34 -30.58
C PHE A 133 -7.93 -3.91 -32.00
N ILE A 134 -8.75 -2.86 -32.11
CA ILE A 134 -9.12 -2.23 -33.39
C ILE A 134 -8.25 -0.98 -33.57
N LYS A 135 -7.23 -1.06 -34.43
CA LYS A 135 -6.25 0.02 -34.65
C LYS A 135 -6.88 1.33 -35.09
N GLU A 136 -7.88 1.27 -35.97
CA GLU A 136 -8.49 2.44 -36.61
C GLU A 136 -9.25 3.34 -35.63
N GLN A 137 -9.76 2.77 -34.53
CA GLN A 137 -10.60 3.46 -33.55
C GLN A 137 -10.04 3.40 -32.11
N ALA A 138 -8.89 2.74 -31.92
CA ALA A 138 -8.27 2.48 -30.62
C ALA A 138 -9.24 1.87 -29.59
N MET A 139 -10.01 0.85 -30.02
CA MET A 139 -11.02 0.18 -29.18
C MET A 139 -10.58 -1.21 -28.73
N TYR A 140 -11.08 -1.63 -27.56
CA TYR A 140 -10.89 -2.94 -26.94
C TYR A 140 -12.20 -3.70 -26.78
N TYR A 141 -12.17 -4.92 -26.22
CA TYR A 141 -13.36 -5.75 -26.04
C TYR A 141 -14.43 -5.06 -25.17
N ALA A 142 -14.03 -4.31 -24.15
CA ALA A 142 -14.97 -3.58 -23.29
C ALA A 142 -15.84 -2.60 -24.10
N ASP A 143 -15.25 -1.87 -25.04
CA ASP A 143 -15.97 -0.95 -25.92
C ASP A 143 -16.93 -1.70 -26.85
N LEU A 144 -16.47 -2.82 -27.42
CA LEU A 144 -17.30 -3.67 -28.28
C LEU A 144 -18.47 -4.30 -27.51
N ASN A 145 -18.26 -4.71 -26.26
CA ASN A 145 -19.28 -5.29 -25.43
C ASN A 145 -20.35 -4.24 -25.06
N GLU A 146 -19.94 -3.00 -24.73
CA GLU A 146 -20.88 -1.89 -24.52
C GLU A 146 -21.72 -1.60 -25.78
N LEU A 147 -21.08 -1.59 -26.96
CA LEU A 147 -21.79 -1.45 -28.23
C LEU A 147 -22.71 -2.64 -28.53
N CYS A 148 -22.33 -3.85 -28.10
CA CYS A 148 -23.13 -5.08 -28.28
C CYS A 148 -24.39 -5.06 -27.41
N ASP A 149 -24.27 -4.67 -26.14
CA ASP A 149 -25.41 -4.47 -25.25
C ASP A 149 -26.35 -3.41 -25.82
N ARG A 150 -25.80 -2.31 -26.35
CA ARG A 150 -26.62 -1.29 -27.02
C ARG A 150 -27.30 -1.81 -28.29
N ALA A 151 -26.61 -2.61 -29.12
CA ALA A 151 -27.19 -3.22 -30.31
C ALA A 151 -28.37 -4.15 -29.97
N ARG A 152 -28.25 -4.94 -28.90
CA ARG A 152 -29.33 -5.82 -28.39
C ARG A 152 -30.53 -5.03 -27.88
N LEU A 153 -30.29 -3.92 -27.17
CA LEU A 153 -31.36 -3.03 -26.70
C LEU A 153 -32.11 -2.38 -27.86
N ILE A 154 -31.39 -1.90 -28.88
CA ILE A 154 -31.98 -1.35 -30.10
C ILE A 154 -32.86 -2.41 -30.78
N GLU A 155 -32.34 -3.63 -30.98
CA GLU A 155 -33.12 -4.74 -31.56
C GLU A 155 -34.39 -5.07 -30.76
N TYR A 156 -34.32 -5.04 -29.43
CA TYR A 156 -35.47 -5.33 -28.56
C TYR A 156 -36.55 -4.24 -28.63
N SER A 157 -36.14 -2.97 -28.67
CA SER A 157 -37.03 -1.82 -28.79
C SER A 157 -37.81 -1.82 -30.11
N SER A 158 -37.15 -2.19 -31.22
CA SER A 158 -37.78 -2.24 -32.56
C SER A 158 -38.82 -3.37 -32.70
N ASN A 159 -38.76 -4.42 -31.85
CA ASN A 159 -39.69 -5.55 -31.90
C ASN A 159 -40.97 -5.36 -31.06
N SER A 160 -40.98 -4.45 -30.08
CA SER A 160 -42.04 -4.36 -29.05
C SER A 160 -43.14 -3.32 -29.32
N THR A 161 -42.98 -2.43 -30.30
CA THR A 161 -43.97 -1.39 -30.63
C THR A 161 -44.49 -1.50 -32.07
N SER A 162 -45.79 -1.82 -32.21
CA SER A 162 -46.49 -2.00 -33.49
C SER A 162 -46.59 -0.74 -34.39
N LYS A 163 -46.01 0.39 -33.96
CA LYS A 163 -45.89 1.65 -34.73
C LYS A 163 -44.46 1.99 -35.17
N MET A 164 -43.43 1.22 -34.78
CA MET A 164 -42.02 1.47 -35.13
C MET A 164 -41.52 0.74 -36.40
N LYS A 165 -42.34 0.64 -37.46
CA LYS A 165 -41.86 0.24 -38.80
C LYS A 165 -41.13 1.41 -39.51
N LYS A 166 -40.04 1.91 -38.92
CA LYS A 166 -39.16 2.91 -39.55
C LYS A 166 -37.67 2.54 -39.54
N ASP A 167 -37.24 1.56 -38.76
CA ASP A 167 -35.92 0.93 -38.98
C ASP A 167 -36.04 -0.04 -40.15
N SER A 168 -35.13 0.05 -41.12
CA SER A 168 -35.14 -0.83 -42.28
C SER A 168 -34.77 -2.26 -41.85
N GLU A 169 -35.38 -3.31 -42.46
CA GLU A 169 -34.98 -4.71 -42.22
C GLU A 169 -33.46 -4.91 -42.38
N HIS A 170 -32.83 -4.08 -43.21
CA HIS A 170 -31.39 -3.98 -43.40
C HIS A 170 -30.63 -3.63 -42.12
N GLU A 171 -31.07 -2.60 -41.38
CA GLU A 171 -30.39 -2.16 -40.15
C GLU A 171 -30.49 -3.20 -39.03
N ILE A 172 -31.65 -3.84 -38.87
CA ILE A 172 -31.80 -4.95 -37.91
C ILE A 172 -30.87 -6.11 -38.28
N ARG A 173 -30.70 -6.39 -39.57
CA ARG A 173 -29.75 -7.40 -40.05
C ARG A 173 -28.31 -7.02 -39.73
N GLU A 174 -27.91 -5.77 -39.92
CA GLU A 174 -26.56 -5.29 -39.58
C GLU A 174 -26.28 -5.36 -38.07
N LEU A 175 -27.26 -5.01 -37.23
CA LEU A 175 -27.15 -5.17 -35.77
C LEU A 175 -26.92 -6.63 -35.37
N ARG A 176 -27.67 -7.57 -35.98
CA ARG A 176 -27.47 -9.01 -35.74
C ARG A 176 -26.10 -9.51 -36.17
N LEU A 177 -25.61 -9.04 -37.33
CA LEU A 177 -24.26 -9.37 -37.82
C LEU A 177 -23.19 -8.87 -36.84
N PHE A 178 -23.35 -7.66 -36.29
CA PHE A 178 -22.46 -7.13 -35.27
C PHE A 178 -22.47 -7.98 -33.99
N VAL A 179 -23.66 -8.29 -33.45
CA VAL A 179 -23.79 -9.13 -32.24
C VAL A 179 -23.17 -10.51 -32.45
N GLY A 180 -23.40 -11.13 -33.62
CA GLY A 180 -22.79 -12.41 -33.98
C GLY A 180 -21.27 -12.35 -34.07
N MET A 181 -20.72 -11.29 -34.67
CA MET A 181 -19.27 -11.07 -34.74
C MET A 181 -18.65 -10.92 -33.35
N VAL A 182 -19.24 -10.10 -32.47
CA VAL A 182 -18.72 -9.90 -31.09
C VAL A 182 -18.75 -11.20 -30.28
N ALA A 183 -19.78 -12.04 -30.45
CA ALA A 183 -19.84 -13.35 -29.81
C ALA A 183 -18.70 -14.30 -30.27
N VAL A 184 -18.32 -14.26 -31.56
CA VAL A 184 -17.17 -15.03 -32.06
C VAL A 184 -15.86 -14.48 -31.49
N ILE A 185 -15.72 -13.16 -31.37
CA ILE A 185 -14.55 -12.54 -30.71
C ILE A 185 -14.43 -13.02 -29.25
N GLU A 186 -15.54 -13.02 -28.49
CA GLU A 186 -15.58 -13.51 -27.11
C GLU A 186 -15.15 -14.99 -26.99
N ALA A 187 -15.63 -15.84 -27.90
CA ALA A 187 -15.25 -17.25 -27.97
C ALA A 187 -13.74 -17.41 -28.25
N ILE A 188 -13.17 -16.61 -29.16
CA ILE A 188 -11.72 -16.60 -29.43
C ILE A 188 -10.94 -16.17 -28.19
N LEU A 189 -11.36 -15.10 -27.50
CA LEU A 189 -10.69 -14.64 -26.28
C LEU A 189 -10.70 -15.71 -25.19
N THR A 190 -11.80 -16.45 -25.06
CA THR A 190 -11.92 -17.57 -24.13
C THR A 190 -10.99 -18.73 -24.53
N ASN A 191 -10.98 -19.13 -25.81
CA ASN A 191 -10.10 -20.19 -26.31
C ASN A 191 -8.61 -19.84 -26.20
N LEU A 192 -8.21 -18.59 -26.49
CA LEU A 192 -6.84 -18.11 -26.30
C LEU A 192 -6.44 -18.15 -24.81
N THR A 193 -7.35 -17.73 -23.92
CA THR A 193 -7.14 -17.80 -22.48
C THR A 193 -6.97 -19.26 -22.03
N SER A 194 -7.82 -20.17 -22.48
CA SER A 194 -7.71 -21.60 -22.17
C SER A 194 -6.46 -22.25 -22.74
N LEU A 195 -6.04 -21.92 -23.97
CA LEU A 195 -4.77 -22.37 -24.56
C LEU A 195 -3.56 -21.87 -23.76
N ASN A 196 -3.60 -20.63 -23.28
CA ASN A 196 -2.55 -20.07 -22.44
C ASN A 196 -2.49 -20.74 -21.06
N MET A 197 -3.65 -20.99 -20.43
CA MET A 197 -3.75 -21.70 -19.14
C MET A 197 -3.34 -23.17 -19.24
N THR A 198 -3.67 -23.82 -20.36
CA THR A 198 -3.19 -25.17 -20.70
C THR A 198 -1.74 -25.19 -21.20
N GLY A 199 -1.08 -24.03 -21.28
CA GLY A 199 0.35 -23.90 -21.58
C GLY A 199 0.73 -24.28 -23.00
N HIS A 200 -0.10 -23.99 -24.01
CA HIS A 200 0.32 -24.15 -25.39
C HIS A 200 1.44 -23.13 -25.73
N PRO A 201 2.57 -23.53 -26.33
CA PRO A 201 3.76 -22.67 -26.43
C PRO A 201 3.64 -21.57 -27.50
N PHE A 202 2.70 -21.68 -28.44
CA PHE A 202 2.56 -20.78 -29.59
C PHE A 202 1.38 -19.81 -29.49
N VAL A 203 0.83 -19.58 -28.30
CA VAL A 203 -0.33 -18.66 -28.15
C VAL A 203 0.00 -17.24 -28.62
N LEU A 204 1.25 -16.80 -28.45
CA LEU A 204 1.73 -15.49 -28.91
C LEU A 204 1.73 -15.36 -30.45
N ASP A 205 1.75 -16.46 -31.19
CA ASP A 205 1.74 -16.44 -32.65
C ASP A 205 0.36 -16.08 -33.23
N PHE A 206 -0.69 -16.27 -32.42
CA PHE A 206 -2.07 -15.92 -32.75
C PHE A 206 -2.41 -14.43 -32.53
N LEU A 207 -1.44 -13.64 -32.07
CA LEU A 207 -1.63 -12.23 -31.72
C LEU A 207 -1.04 -11.30 -32.78
N LEU A 208 -1.36 -10.00 -32.66
CA LEU A 208 -0.72 -8.95 -33.45
C LEU A 208 0.80 -8.89 -33.15
N PRO A 209 1.64 -8.60 -34.16
CA PRO A 209 1.28 -8.27 -35.55
C PRO A 209 1.16 -9.50 -36.48
N LYS A 210 1.31 -10.72 -35.96
CA LYS A 210 1.39 -11.94 -36.79
C LYS A 210 0.04 -12.35 -37.39
N THR A 211 -1.04 -12.15 -36.63
CA THR A 211 -2.41 -12.49 -37.06
C THR A 211 -3.31 -11.27 -37.01
N GLU A 212 -3.94 -10.93 -38.14
CA GLU A 212 -4.87 -9.79 -38.29
C GLU A 212 -6.08 -10.23 -39.13
N PHE A 213 -7.25 -9.70 -38.80
CA PHE A 213 -8.52 -10.01 -39.43
C PHE A 213 -9.12 -8.75 -40.02
N THR A 214 -9.65 -8.87 -41.24
CA THR A 214 -10.43 -7.81 -41.89
C THR A 214 -11.82 -8.33 -42.20
N CYS A 215 -12.84 -7.72 -41.59
CA CYS A 215 -14.24 -8.01 -41.87
C CYS A 215 -14.80 -6.89 -42.74
N ILE A 216 -15.51 -7.24 -43.81
CA ILE A 216 -16.11 -6.30 -44.76
C ILE A 216 -17.58 -6.68 -44.94
N ALA A 217 -18.47 -5.70 -44.85
CA ALA A 217 -19.93 -5.86 -44.98
C ALA A 217 -20.48 -6.99 -44.08
N GLY A 218 -20.02 -7.04 -42.84
CA GLY A 218 -20.44 -8.02 -41.83
C GLY A 218 -19.98 -9.46 -42.10
N ASN A 219 -19.08 -9.69 -43.06
CA ASN A 219 -18.51 -11.02 -43.28
C ASN A 219 -17.36 -11.31 -42.31
N TYR A 220 -17.65 -12.14 -41.31
CA TYR A 220 -16.68 -12.62 -40.31
C TYR A 220 -16.38 -14.13 -40.44
N GLN A 221 -16.57 -14.74 -41.63
CA GLN A 221 -16.37 -16.19 -41.81
C GLN A 221 -14.94 -16.66 -41.44
N LYS A 222 -13.90 -15.92 -41.84
CA LYS A 222 -12.51 -16.23 -41.47
C LYS A 222 -12.28 -16.21 -39.97
N LEU A 223 -13.00 -15.34 -39.25
CA LEU A 223 -12.96 -15.26 -37.80
C LEU A 223 -13.61 -16.49 -37.16
N SER A 224 -14.76 -16.93 -37.70
CA SER A 224 -15.42 -18.16 -37.26
C SER A 224 -14.57 -19.40 -37.53
N GLU A 225 -13.96 -19.51 -38.72
CA GLU A 225 -13.02 -20.60 -39.06
C GLU A 225 -11.82 -20.62 -38.11
N PHE A 226 -11.26 -19.45 -37.79
CA PHE A 226 -10.19 -19.31 -36.82
C PHE A 226 -10.63 -19.74 -35.41
N SER A 227 -11.81 -19.32 -34.96
CA SER A 227 -12.38 -19.74 -33.66
C SER A 227 -12.50 -21.27 -33.57
N SER A 228 -13.02 -21.92 -34.62
CA SER A 228 -13.12 -23.38 -34.69
C SER A 228 -11.74 -24.06 -34.70
N SER A 229 -10.77 -23.49 -35.41
CA SER A 229 -9.40 -24.04 -35.42
C SER A 229 -8.72 -23.97 -34.04
N LEU A 230 -8.97 -22.91 -33.27
CA LEU A 230 -8.45 -22.78 -31.90
C LEU A 230 -9.11 -23.79 -30.96
N GLU A 231 -10.41 -24.05 -31.13
CA GLU A 231 -11.14 -25.05 -30.35
C GLU A 231 -10.64 -26.48 -30.63
N GLU A 232 -10.40 -26.81 -31.89
CA GLU A 232 -9.81 -28.10 -32.30
C GLU A 232 -8.39 -28.25 -31.73
N LEU A 233 -7.56 -27.20 -31.86
CA LEU A 233 -6.20 -27.17 -31.31
C LEU A 233 -6.21 -27.37 -29.79
N LEU A 234 -7.08 -26.68 -29.07
CA LEU A 234 -7.22 -26.82 -27.62
C LEU A 234 -7.61 -28.25 -27.24
N THR A 235 -8.56 -28.84 -27.98
CA THR A 235 -9.04 -30.20 -27.73
C THR A 235 -7.93 -31.24 -27.95
N ASP A 236 -7.17 -31.13 -29.04
CA ASP A 236 -6.04 -32.02 -29.30
C ASP A 236 -4.92 -31.85 -28.27
N TRP A 237 -4.58 -30.60 -27.93
CA TRP A 237 -3.57 -30.29 -26.92
C TRP A 237 -3.92 -30.87 -25.55
N GLU A 238 -5.17 -30.72 -25.10
CA GLU A 238 -5.62 -31.31 -23.84
C GLU A 238 -5.56 -32.84 -23.84
N LYS A 239 -5.89 -33.47 -24.98
CA LYS A 239 -5.79 -34.92 -25.14
C LYS A 239 -4.34 -35.39 -25.04
N ASN A 240 -3.42 -34.68 -25.69
CA ASN A 240 -1.99 -34.95 -25.63
C ASN A 240 -1.43 -34.78 -24.21
N LEU A 241 -1.78 -33.70 -23.51
CA LEU A 241 -1.40 -33.47 -22.10
C LEU A 241 -1.86 -34.63 -21.19
N ARG A 242 -3.13 -35.05 -21.32
CA ARG A 242 -3.66 -36.18 -20.55
C ARG A 242 -2.87 -37.46 -20.82
N SER A 243 -2.54 -37.75 -22.08
CA SER A 243 -1.71 -38.91 -22.43
C SER A 243 -0.31 -38.82 -21.80
N MET A 244 0.31 -37.63 -21.81
CA MET A 244 1.62 -37.41 -21.21
C MET A 244 1.61 -37.56 -19.69
N TYR A 245 0.57 -37.10 -18.99
CA TYR A 245 0.45 -37.28 -17.53
C TYR A 245 0.37 -38.75 -17.12
N GLN A 246 -0.18 -39.62 -17.98
CA GLN A 246 -0.22 -41.07 -17.73
C GLN A 246 1.15 -41.73 -17.87
N GLN A 247 2.00 -41.18 -18.75
CA GLN A 247 3.33 -41.71 -19.05
C GLN A 247 4.39 -41.17 -18.08
N ASN A 248 4.32 -39.89 -17.72
CA ASN A 248 5.20 -39.27 -16.74
C ASN A 248 4.42 -38.33 -15.82
N ILE A 249 4.33 -38.73 -14.55
CA ILE A 249 3.65 -37.97 -13.49
C ILE A 249 4.39 -36.68 -13.11
N ASP A 250 5.70 -36.57 -13.34
CA ASP A 250 6.48 -35.41 -12.90
C ASP A 250 6.06 -34.13 -13.62
N LEU A 251 5.53 -34.24 -14.85
CA LEU A 251 4.94 -33.12 -15.58
C LEU A 251 3.75 -32.49 -14.86
N THR A 252 3.04 -33.24 -14.02
CA THR A 252 1.86 -32.75 -13.31
C THR A 252 2.18 -31.78 -12.17
N TYR A 253 3.43 -31.73 -11.71
CA TYR A 253 3.85 -30.82 -10.64
C TYR A 253 4.05 -29.38 -11.12
N PHE A 254 4.25 -29.20 -12.42
CA PHE A 254 4.38 -27.90 -13.04
C PHE A 254 3.01 -27.42 -13.50
N SER A 255 2.73 -26.12 -13.33
CA SER A 255 1.69 -25.49 -14.13
C SER A 255 2.10 -25.53 -15.59
N ASN A 256 1.13 -25.51 -16.51
CA ASN A 256 1.45 -25.81 -17.90
C ASN A 256 2.43 -24.81 -18.54
N GLN A 257 2.50 -23.58 -18.03
CA GLN A 257 3.50 -22.59 -18.46
C GLN A 257 4.89 -22.83 -17.84
N GLN A 258 4.95 -23.29 -16.59
CA GLN A 258 6.20 -23.60 -15.89
C GLN A 258 7.02 -24.69 -16.61
N ILE A 259 6.36 -25.59 -17.35
CA ILE A 259 7.01 -26.61 -18.17
C ILE A 259 8.01 -25.98 -19.14
N TRP A 260 7.66 -24.85 -19.76
CA TRP A 260 8.55 -24.16 -20.70
C TRP A 260 9.69 -23.43 -20.01
N THR A 261 9.46 -22.97 -18.78
CA THR A 261 10.53 -22.40 -17.95
C THR A 261 11.55 -23.45 -17.54
N VAL A 262 11.08 -24.67 -17.22
CA VAL A 262 11.95 -25.82 -16.97
C VAL A 262 12.70 -26.21 -18.25
N GLU A 263 12.01 -26.26 -19.41
CA GLU A 263 12.67 -26.51 -20.68
C GLU A 263 13.79 -25.49 -20.95
N ASP A 264 13.52 -24.21 -20.76
CA ASP A 264 14.51 -23.16 -21.01
C ASP A 264 15.74 -23.29 -20.12
N TYR A 265 15.54 -23.58 -18.83
CA TYR A 265 16.63 -23.89 -17.92
C TYR A 265 17.44 -25.11 -18.37
N LEU A 266 16.78 -26.20 -18.79
CA LEU A 266 17.46 -27.43 -19.23
C LEU A 266 18.38 -27.18 -20.44
N TYR A 267 17.96 -26.38 -21.41
CA TYR A 267 18.77 -26.07 -22.59
C TYR A 267 19.86 -25.01 -22.33
N ASN A 268 19.64 -24.11 -21.38
CA ASN A 268 20.54 -22.99 -21.07
C ASN A 268 21.35 -23.18 -19.77
N GLN A 269 21.42 -24.42 -19.25
CA GLN A 269 21.96 -24.72 -17.92
C GLN A 269 23.39 -24.18 -17.70
N ALA A 270 24.24 -24.21 -18.72
CA ALA A 270 25.63 -23.73 -18.62
C ALA A 270 25.74 -22.21 -18.37
N SER A 271 24.72 -21.44 -18.74
CA SER A 271 24.64 -19.98 -18.58
C SER A 271 23.62 -19.54 -17.52
N ALA A 272 22.79 -20.46 -17.02
CA ALA A 272 21.71 -20.14 -16.10
C ALA A 272 22.26 -19.91 -14.68
N SER A 273 21.94 -18.77 -14.09
CA SER A 273 22.20 -18.48 -12.69
C SER A 273 21.20 -19.19 -11.76
N ASP A 274 21.58 -19.38 -10.50
CA ASP A 274 20.75 -20.05 -9.49
C ASP A 274 19.50 -19.25 -9.07
N ASP A 275 19.26 -18.04 -9.63
CA ASP A 275 17.99 -17.31 -9.51
C ASP A 275 16.95 -17.75 -10.57
N ASN A 276 17.34 -18.61 -11.52
CA ASN A 276 16.47 -19.04 -12.60
C ASN A 276 15.26 -19.82 -12.05
N PRO A 277 14.02 -19.49 -12.43
CA PRO A 277 12.83 -20.20 -11.96
C PRO A 277 12.89 -21.73 -12.17
N GLY A 278 13.45 -22.19 -13.28
CA GLY A 278 13.59 -23.61 -13.61
C GLY A 278 14.43 -24.38 -12.59
N TYR A 279 15.49 -23.75 -12.03
CA TYR A 279 16.31 -24.32 -10.96
C TYR A 279 15.46 -24.60 -9.70
N HIS A 280 14.64 -23.63 -9.29
CA HIS A 280 13.80 -23.77 -8.11
C HIS A 280 12.62 -24.74 -8.32
N LEU A 281 12.03 -24.76 -9.52
CA LEU A 281 10.95 -25.68 -9.88
C LEU A 281 11.41 -27.15 -9.86
N LEU A 282 12.60 -27.43 -10.38
CA LEU A 282 13.18 -28.77 -10.34
C LEU A 282 13.52 -29.22 -8.92
N ASN A 283 14.11 -28.34 -8.09
CA ASN A 283 14.36 -28.62 -6.68
C ASN A 283 13.06 -28.86 -5.87
N PHE A 284 11.99 -28.12 -6.17
CA PHE A 284 10.69 -28.31 -5.51
C PHE A 284 10.16 -29.74 -5.69
N ILE A 285 10.38 -30.35 -6.86
CA ILE A 285 10.01 -31.74 -7.15
C ILE A 285 11.09 -32.75 -6.77
N ASP A 286 12.12 -32.36 -6.01
CA ASP A 286 13.22 -33.23 -5.56
C ASP A 286 14.13 -33.75 -6.72
N ILE A 287 14.25 -32.98 -7.80
CA ILE A 287 15.22 -33.25 -8.88
C ILE A 287 16.36 -32.24 -8.78
N GLU A 288 17.55 -32.72 -8.41
CA GLU A 288 18.76 -31.90 -8.29
C GLU A 288 19.18 -31.35 -9.67
N PRO A 289 19.01 -30.04 -9.94
CA PRO A 289 19.18 -29.51 -11.28
C PRO A 289 20.62 -29.68 -11.79
N ARG A 290 21.62 -29.60 -10.91
CA ARG A 290 23.04 -29.67 -11.27
C ARG A 290 23.50 -31.09 -11.66
N GLN A 291 22.73 -32.12 -11.31
CA GLN A 291 23.03 -33.52 -11.66
C GLN A 291 22.36 -33.95 -12.97
N ILE A 292 21.59 -33.06 -13.60
CA ILE A 292 20.91 -33.39 -14.86
C ILE A 292 21.94 -33.51 -15.98
N GLU A 293 22.02 -34.71 -16.56
CA GLU A 293 22.91 -35.00 -17.69
C GLU A 293 22.34 -34.42 -18.99
N THR A 294 22.72 -33.18 -19.30
CA THR A 294 22.25 -32.44 -20.50
C THR A 294 22.63 -33.10 -21.82
N LYS A 295 23.57 -34.04 -21.84
CA LYS A 295 23.93 -34.83 -23.04
C LYS A 295 22.76 -35.65 -23.63
N PHE A 296 21.68 -35.85 -22.87
CA PHE A 296 20.46 -36.50 -23.35
C PHE A 296 19.44 -35.53 -23.97
N LEU A 297 19.70 -34.22 -23.95
CA LEU A 297 18.88 -33.23 -24.65
C LEU A 297 19.11 -33.36 -26.15
N THR A 298 18.04 -33.68 -26.88
CA THR A 298 17.99 -33.59 -28.34
C THR A 298 17.92 -32.12 -28.76
N LYS A 299 18.12 -31.82 -30.06
CA LYS A 299 17.90 -30.47 -30.57
C LYS A 299 16.44 -30.05 -30.30
N ARG A 300 16.22 -28.81 -29.85
CA ARG A 300 14.89 -28.26 -29.56
C ARG A 300 14.00 -28.39 -30.80
N SER A 301 12.90 -29.14 -30.66
CA SER A 301 11.93 -29.38 -31.73
C SER A 301 11.00 -28.18 -31.92
N GLU A 302 10.50 -27.97 -33.13
CA GLU A 302 9.45 -26.98 -33.42
C GLU A 302 8.05 -27.49 -33.06
N GLN A 303 7.88 -28.82 -32.90
CA GLN A 303 6.59 -29.42 -32.59
C GLN A 303 6.33 -29.45 -31.07
N PRO A 304 5.23 -28.87 -30.54
CA PRO A 304 4.95 -28.78 -29.11
C PRO A 304 4.91 -30.14 -28.40
N ASN A 305 4.31 -31.14 -29.06
CA ASN A 305 4.19 -32.49 -28.53
C ASN A 305 5.56 -33.17 -28.35
N GLU A 306 6.50 -32.97 -29.29
CA GLU A 306 7.85 -33.52 -29.19
C GLU A 306 8.68 -32.82 -28.11
N ARG A 307 8.50 -31.50 -27.93
CA ARG A 307 9.12 -30.76 -26.82
C ARG A 307 8.68 -31.32 -25.46
N LEU A 308 7.38 -31.52 -25.26
CA LEU A 308 6.84 -32.16 -24.04
C LEU A 308 7.43 -33.56 -23.80
N LYS A 309 7.49 -34.40 -24.84
CA LYS A 309 8.07 -35.75 -24.75
C LYS A 309 9.53 -35.72 -24.34
N ASN A 310 10.32 -34.78 -24.87
CA ASN A 310 11.73 -34.64 -24.52
C ASN A 310 11.91 -34.29 -23.04
N ILE A 311 11.13 -33.34 -22.52
CA ILE A 311 11.14 -32.96 -21.10
C ILE A 311 10.75 -34.17 -20.23
N ALA A 312 9.64 -34.84 -20.57
CA ALA A 312 9.16 -36.02 -19.87
C ALA A 312 10.23 -37.12 -19.82
N ARG A 313 10.94 -37.37 -20.93
CA ARG A 313 12.00 -38.37 -20.98
C ARG A 313 13.14 -38.04 -20.02
N ILE A 314 13.56 -36.78 -19.95
CA ILE A 314 14.66 -36.34 -19.08
C ILE A 314 14.27 -36.49 -17.62
N LEU A 315 13.08 -36.02 -17.23
CA LEU A 315 12.58 -36.14 -15.86
C LEU A 315 12.49 -37.62 -15.44
N ALA A 316 11.95 -38.48 -16.31
CA ALA A 316 11.85 -39.92 -16.04
C ALA A 316 13.22 -40.59 -15.83
N VAL A 317 14.22 -40.24 -16.65
CA VAL A 317 15.59 -40.77 -16.52
C VAL A 317 16.21 -40.34 -15.20
N GLN A 318 16.00 -39.11 -14.77
CA GLN A 318 16.55 -38.61 -13.50
C GLN A 318 15.85 -39.25 -12.30
N ARG A 319 14.52 -39.36 -12.33
CA ARG A 319 13.74 -40.03 -11.29
C ARG A 319 14.19 -41.49 -11.10
N ALA A 320 14.41 -42.21 -12.21
CA ALA A 320 14.87 -43.60 -12.19
C ALA A 320 16.26 -43.77 -11.55
N LYS A 321 17.13 -42.76 -11.60
CA LYS A 321 18.44 -42.77 -10.93
C LYS A 321 18.34 -42.52 -9.43
N GLN A 322 17.36 -41.73 -9.00
CA GLN A 322 17.15 -41.37 -7.60
C GLN A 322 16.38 -42.43 -6.81
N THR A 323 15.51 -43.21 -7.48
CA THR A 323 14.73 -44.27 -6.84
C THR A 323 15.61 -45.45 -6.40
N LYS A 324 15.83 -45.57 -5.08
CA LYS A 324 16.20 -46.86 -4.46
C LYS A 324 15.02 -47.82 -4.57
N PRO A 325 15.22 -49.16 -4.62
CA PRO A 325 14.11 -50.11 -4.62
C PRO A 325 13.30 -49.92 -3.34
N ILE A 326 12.06 -49.44 -3.48
CA ILE A 326 11.12 -49.27 -2.37
C ILE A 326 10.54 -50.65 -2.04
N GLU A 327 10.63 -51.08 -0.79
CA GLU A 327 9.79 -52.17 -0.27
C GLU A 327 8.32 -51.69 -0.35
N VAL A 328 7.60 -52.15 -1.38
CA VAL A 328 6.19 -51.85 -1.55
C VAL A 328 5.43 -52.43 -0.35
N ASN A 329 5.06 -51.56 0.58
CA ASN A 329 4.28 -51.95 1.74
C ASN A 329 2.90 -52.45 1.27
N ASN A 330 2.62 -53.73 1.53
CA ASN A 330 1.40 -54.48 1.25
C ASN A 330 0.18 -54.02 2.10
N LEU A 331 0.03 -52.72 2.35
CA LEU A 331 -1.21 -52.16 2.91
C LEU A 331 -2.29 -52.17 1.81
N PRO A 332 -3.38 -52.94 1.95
CA PRO A 332 -4.39 -53.04 0.91
C PRO A 332 -5.23 -51.75 0.85
N LEU A 333 -5.64 -51.40 -0.38
CA LEU A 333 -6.73 -50.53 -0.82
C LEU A 333 -6.41 -49.11 -1.33
N ASN A 334 -7.14 -48.77 -2.40
CA ASN A 334 -7.50 -47.42 -2.82
C ASN A 334 -8.18 -46.70 -1.66
N LYS A 335 -7.52 -45.73 -1.04
CA LYS A 335 -8.08 -44.99 0.09
C LYS A 335 -7.89 -43.50 -0.07
N ILE A 336 -9.01 -42.80 -0.02
CA ILE A 336 -9.08 -41.36 0.19
C ILE A 336 -9.20 -41.15 1.71
N LEU A 337 -8.21 -40.52 2.33
CA LEU A 337 -8.15 -40.26 3.76
C LEU A 337 -8.52 -38.80 4.00
N VAL A 338 -9.57 -38.55 4.79
CA VAL A 338 -10.03 -37.19 5.09
C VAL A 338 -9.77 -36.87 6.55
N VAL A 339 -9.12 -35.74 6.80
CA VAL A 339 -8.88 -35.16 8.13
C VAL A 339 -9.62 -33.84 8.21
N GLU A 340 -10.59 -33.76 9.13
CA GLU A 340 -11.27 -32.52 9.50
C GLU A 340 -10.57 -31.94 10.72
N THR A 341 -10.08 -30.70 10.63
CA THR A 341 -9.24 -30.11 11.68
C THR A 341 -9.39 -28.59 11.74
N SER A 342 -8.91 -27.97 12.82
CA SER A 342 -8.82 -26.51 12.89
C SER A 342 -7.64 -25.99 12.06
N TYR A 343 -7.58 -24.68 11.84
CA TYR A 343 -6.43 -24.04 11.17
C TYR A 343 -5.07 -24.39 11.79
N GLU A 344 -5.01 -24.45 13.12
CA GLU A 344 -3.80 -24.81 13.86
C GLU A 344 -3.44 -26.29 13.72
N GLY A 345 -4.44 -27.15 13.44
CA GLY A 345 -4.27 -28.58 13.26
C GLY A 345 -3.84 -29.02 11.85
N ILE A 346 -3.77 -28.12 10.87
CA ILE A 346 -3.39 -28.45 9.49
C ILE A 346 -2.05 -29.19 9.42
N LEU A 347 -1.01 -28.67 10.09
CA LEU A 347 0.32 -29.30 10.08
C LEU A 347 0.29 -30.70 10.72
N ARG A 348 -0.44 -30.84 11.84
CA ARG A 348 -0.66 -32.14 12.50
C ARG A 348 -1.35 -33.11 11.55
N GLY A 349 -2.40 -32.68 10.84
CA GLY A 349 -3.10 -33.48 9.84
C GLY A 349 -2.19 -33.95 8.71
N ILE A 350 -1.39 -33.05 8.15
CA ILE A 350 -0.44 -33.36 7.05
C ILE A 350 0.55 -34.44 7.46
N LEU A 351 1.23 -34.25 8.59
CA LEU A 351 2.28 -35.16 9.05
C LEU A 351 1.69 -36.49 9.54
N SER A 352 0.50 -36.47 10.15
CA SER A 352 -0.21 -37.69 10.56
C SER A 352 -0.56 -38.56 9.36
N LEU A 353 -0.97 -37.97 8.24
CA LEU A 353 -1.29 -38.74 7.03
C LEU A 353 -0.05 -39.40 6.42
N PHE A 354 1.10 -38.71 6.39
CA PHE A 354 2.36 -39.32 5.96
C PHE A 354 2.77 -40.48 6.88
N GLN A 355 2.67 -40.30 8.20
CA GLN A 355 2.99 -41.36 9.15
C GLN A 355 2.04 -42.56 9.05
N PHE A 356 0.74 -42.31 8.90
CA PHE A 356 -0.28 -43.35 8.74
C PHE A 356 -0.04 -44.20 7.49
N THR A 357 0.41 -43.56 6.40
CA THR A 357 0.71 -44.23 5.13
C THR A 357 2.15 -44.77 5.05
N LYS A 358 3.00 -44.43 6.03
CA LYS A 358 4.44 -44.70 6.05
C LYS A 358 5.19 -44.14 4.84
N ASP A 359 4.67 -43.08 4.24
CA ASP A 359 5.29 -42.37 3.14
C ASP A 359 6.21 -41.27 3.67
N GLN A 360 7.36 -41.04 3.02
CA GLN A 360 8.28 -39.96 3.43
C GLN A 360 7.66 -38.59 3.09
N PRO A 361 7.60 -37.64 4.05
CA PRO A 361 7.11 -36.30 3.78
C PRO A 361 7.96 -35.57 2.73
N GLN A 362 7.33 -35.13 1.64
CA GLN A 362 7.95 -34.29 0.61
C GLN A 362 7.01 -33.15 0.21
N VAL A 363 7.56 -31.96 -0.06
CA VAL A 363 6.74 -30.76 -0.32
C VAL A 363 5.85 -30.88 -1.55
N HIS A 364 6.33 -31.49 -2.63
CA HIS A 364 5.58 -31.61 -3.87
C HIS A 364 4.40 -32.60 -3.76
N HIS A 365 4.37 -33.43 -2.70
CA HIS A 365 3.21 -34.25 -2.37
C HIS A 365 2.07 -33.47 -1.70
N ILE A 366 2.29 -32.21 -1.31
CA ILE A 366 1.32 -31.35 -0.65
C ILE A 366 0.83 -30.30 -1.65
N PHE A 367 -0.48 -30.23 -1.87
CA PHE A 367 -1.11 -29.22 -2.71
C PHE A 367 -2.03 -28.33 -1.87
N TYR A 368 -1.65 -27.07 -1.69
CA TYR A 368 -2.49 -26.06 -1.04
C TYR A 368 -3.45 -25.45 -2.06
N CYS A 369 -4.75 -25.51 -1.77
CA CYS A 369 -5.78 -24.89 -2.59
C CYS A 369 -5.89 -23.39 -2.28
N SER A 370 -6.30 -22.62 -3.29
CA SER A 370 -6.68 -21.21 -3.18
C SER A 370 -7.96 -20.94 -3.99
N ASP A 371 -8.54 -19.77 -3.80
CA ASP A 371 -9.65 -19.25 -4.59
C ASP A 371 -9.29 -19.05 -6.07
N THR A 372 -8.00 -18.85 -6.37
CA THR A 372 -7.46 -18.74 -7.74
C THR A 372 -7.05 -20.08 -8.37
N THR A 373 -7.12 -21.20 -7.65
CA THR A 373 -6.68 -22.50 -8.16
C THR A 373 -7.54 -22.94 -9.36
N SER A 374 -6.86 -23.21 -10.49
CA SER A 374 -7.52 -23.50 -11.76
C SER A 374 -7.93 -24.97 -11.91
N TRP A 375 -8.90 -25.22 -12.80
CA TRP A 375 -9.27 -26.58 -13.19
C TRP A 375 -8.08 -27.35 -13.80
N THR A 376 -7.23 -26.67 -14.58
CA THR A 376 -6.05 -27.27 -15.19
C THR A 376 -5.08 -27.87 -14.17
N GLU A 377 -4.84 -27.16 -13.06
CA GLU A 377 -3.99 -27.64 -11.97
C GLU A 377 -4.63 -28.80 -11.22
N MET A 378 -5.93 -28.70 -10.93
CA MET A 378 -6.68 -29.77 -10.26
C MET A 378 -6.79 -31.04 -11.10
N ARG A 379 -6.89 -30.91 -12.43
CA ARG A 379 -6.82 -32.06 -13.35
C ARG A 379 -5.45 -32.71 -13.30
N ALA A 380 -4.36 -31.94 -13.35
CA ALA A 380 -3.01 -32.47 -13.23
C ALA A 380 -2.82 -33.18 -11.87
N PHE A 381 -3.33 -32.60 -10.78
CA PHE A 381 -3.34 -33.22 -9.45
C PHE A 381 -4.13 -34.55 -9.42
N ALA A 382 -5.31 -34.61 -10.05
CA ALA A 382 -6.09 -35.85 -10.12
C ALA A 382 -5.31 -36.98 -10.80
N TYR A 383 -4.64 -36.68 -11.92
CA TYR A 383 -3.79 -37.65 -12.63
C TYR A 383 -2.57 -38.01 -11.78
N ARG A 384 -1.90 -37.05 -11.16
CA ARG A 384 -0.79 -37.30 -10.24
C ARG A 384 -1.16 -38.33 -9.18
N CYS A 385 -2.24 -38.07 -8.45
CA CYS A 385 -2.73 -38.93 -7.38
C CYS A 385 -3.01 -40.34 -7.89
N PHE A 386 -3.70 -40.46 -9.03
CA PHE A 386 -4.13 -41.77 -9.55
C PHE A 386 -2.99 -42.60 -10.16
N TYR A 387 -1.99 -41.95 -10.77
CA TYR A 387 -0.92 -42.63 -11.51
C TYR A 387 0.36 -42.88 -10.70
N SER A 388 0.53 -42.30 -9.51
CA SER A 388 1.73 -42.41 -8.66
C SER A 388 1.93 -43.74 -7.90
N GLN A 389 1.25 -44.82 -8.32
CA GLN A 389 1.44 -46.19 -7.79
C GLN A 389 1.34 -46.33 -6.27
N GLY A 390 0.46 -45.58 -5.62
CA GLY A 390 0.21 -45.69 -4.18
C GLY A 390 1.02 -44.75 -3.29
N VAL A 391 1.77 -43.80 -3.85
CA VAL A 391 2.35 -42.67 -3.10
C VAL A 391 1.24 -41.74 -2.65
N LEU A 392 1.25 -41.33 -1.37
CA LEU A 392 0.31 -40.36 -0.84
C LEU A 392 0.55 -38.94 -1.41
N HIS A 393 -0.48 -38.39 -2.04
CA HIS A 393 -0.59 -36.96 -2.32
C HIS A 393 -1.71 -36.35 -1.49
N GLN A 394 -1.52 -35.13 -1.01
CA GLN A 394 -2.44 -34.48 -0.09
C GLN A 394 -3.00 -33.19 -0.69
N LEU A 395 -4.31 -33.01 -0.57
CA LEU A 395 -5.04 -31.80 -0.93
C LEU A 395 -5.41 -31.04 0.35
N ILE A 396 -4.90 -29.82 0.48
CA ILE A 396 -5.03 -29.00 1.69
C ILE A 396 -6.01 -27.86 1.42
N ARG A 397 -6.99 -27.72 2.30
CA ARG A 397 -8.07 -26.73 2.25
C ARG A 397 -8.88 -26.72 0.94
N PRO A 398 -9.40 -27.87 0.48
CA PRO A 398 -10.24 -27.94 -0.73
C PRO A 398 -11.49 -27.04 -0.70
N GLU A 399 -11.91 -26.57 0.47
CA GLU A 399 -12.99 -25.59 0.65
C GLU A 399 -12.72 -24.23 -0.01
N LEU A 400 -11.47 -23.89 -0.32
CA LEU A 400 -11.12 -22.67 -1.05
C LEU A 400 -11.37 -22.78 -2.57
N LEU A 401 -11.55 -24.00 -3.09
CA LEU A 401 -11.82 -24.20 -4.51
C LEU A 401 -13.24 -23.75 -4.86
N SER A 402 -13.43 -23.15 -6.03
CA SER A 402 -14.77 -22.85 -6.55
C SER A 402 -15.61 -24.13 -6.69
N ALA A 403 -16.93 -24.01 -6.51
CA ALA A 403 -17.84 -25.15 -6.62
C ALA A 403 -17.72 -25.88 -7.97
N LEU A 404 -17.49 -25.13 -9.06
CA LEU A 404 -17.26 -25.68 -10.40
C LEU A 404 -16.02 -26.60 -10.43
N VAL A 405 -14.90 -26.14 -9.87
CA VAL A 405 -13.64 -26.91 -9.84
C VAL A 405 -13.78 -28.15 -8.95
N GLN A 406 -14.47 -28.04 -7.81
CA GLN A 406 -14.74 -29.18 -6.92
C GLN A 406 -15.54 -30.29 -7.63
N ASP A 407 -16.57 -29.92 -8.38
CA ASP A 407 -17.40 -30.85 -9.14
C ASP A 407 -16.61 -31.49 -10.30
N GLN A 408 -15.89 -30.67 -11.08
CA GLN A 408 -15.02 -31.17 -12.16
C GLN A 408 -13.97 -32.17 -11.64
N PHE A 409 -13.35 -31.89 -10.48
CA PHE A 409 -12.37 -32.79 -9.86
C PHE A 409 -12.98 -34.14 -9.49
N THR A 410 -14.14 -34.10 -8.83
CA THR A 410 -14.89 -35.30 -8.44
C THR A 410 -15.26 -36.14 -9.66
N ARG A 411 -15.79 -35.52 -10.72
CA ARG A 411 -16.14 -36.21 -11.96
C ARG A 411 -14.92 -36.84 -12.63
N CYS A 412 -13.80 -36.13 -12.66
CA CYS A 412 -12.56 -36.64 -13.27
C CYS A 412 -12.01 -37.84 -12.51
N LEU A 413 -11.91 -37.76 -11.18
CA LEU A 413 -11.41 -38.87 -10.38
C LEU A 413 -12.36 -40.08 -10.45
N HIS A 414 -13.68 -39.86 -10.40
CA HIS A 414 -14.67 -40.92 -10.59
C HIS A 414 -14.50 -41.62 -11.95
N LYS A 415 -14.28 -40.86 -13.03
CA LYS A 415 -14.01 -41.42 -14.36
C LYS A 415 -12.75 -42.29 -14.37
N LEU A 416 -11.64 -41.82 -13.80
CA LEU A 416 -10.38 -42.57 -13.73
C LEU A 416 -10.53 -43.87 -12.93
N VAL A 417 -11.18 -43.82 -11.77
CA VAL A 417 -11.45 -44.99 -10.93
C VAL A 417 -12.35 -45.99 -11.66
N LYS A 418 -13.36 -45.52 -12.39
CA LYS A 418 -14.24 -46.38 -13.18
C LYS A 418 -13.51 -47.05 -14.34
N GLU A 419 -12.61 -46.33 -15.01
CA GLU A 419 -11.82 -46.87 -16.13
C GLU A 419 -10.75 -47.87 -15.69
N GLN A 420 -10.13 -47.68 -14.51
CA GLN A 420 -9.07 -48.56 -13.99
C GLN A 420 -9.27 -48.90 -12.49
N PRO A 421 -10.29 -49.70 -12.12
CA PRO A 421 -10.68 -49.91 -10.72
C PRO A 421 -9.64 -50.66 -9.86
N LYS A 422 -8.74 -51.42 -10.49
CA LYS A 422 -7.68 -52.18 -9.80
C LYS A 422 -6.42 -51.35 -9.54
N ARG A 423 -6.34 -50.12 -10.05
CA ARG A 423 -5.14 -49.30 -9.91
C ARG A 423 -5.06 -48.72 -8.49
N LEU A 424 -3.89 -48.87 -7.87
CA LEU A 424 -3.62 -48.41 -6.50
C LEU A 424 -3.30 -46.91 -6.48
N PHE A 425 -4.03 -46.17 -5.66
CA PHE A 425 -3.76 -44.75 -5.40
C PHE A 425 -4.10 -44.35 -3.95
N ARG A 426 -3.45 -43.28 -3.46
CA ARG A 426 -3.67 -42.70 -2.13
C ARG A 426 -3.85 -41.19 -2.22
N LEU A 427 -4.95 -40.70 -1.65
CA LEU A 427 -5.26 -39.27 -1.59
C LEU A 427 -5.55 -38.87 -0.15
N GLY A 428 -4.78 -37.94 0.39
CA GLY A 428 -5.07 -37.26 1.65
C GLY A 428 -5.85 -35.99 1.40
N ILE A 429 -6.84 -35.69 2.24
CA ILE A 429 -7.57 -34.42 2.23
C ILE A 429 -7.52 -33.86 3.65
N VAL A 430 -6.99 -32.65 3.80
CA VAL A 430 -7.00 -31.93 5.08
C VAL A 430 -7.88 -30.70 4.91
N THR A 431 -9.02 -30.65 5.60
CA THR A 431 -10.04 -29.60 5.48
C THR A 431 -10.26 -28.90 6.82
N THR A 432 -10.50 -27.59 6.78
CA THR A 432 -10.98 -26.82 7.94
C THR A 432 -12.47 -26.58 7.93
N ALA A 433 -13.13 -26.83 6.79
CA ALA A 433 -14.58 -26.84 6.69
C ALA A 433 -15.13 -28.20 7.12
N SER A 434 -16.36 -28.17 7.68
CA SER A 434 -17.08 -29.40 7.99
C SER A 434 -17.29 -30.22 6.72
N THR A 435 -16.95 -31.52 6.81
CA THR A 435 -17.04 -32.43 5.66
C THR A 435 -18.46 -32.58 5.11
N ALA A 436 -19.50 -32.24 5.89
CA ALA A 436 -20.90 -32.25 5.44
C ALA A 436 -21.21 -31.16 4.38
N HIS A 437 -20.51 -30.02 4.44
CA HIS A 437 -20.76 -28.87 3.56
C HIS A 437 -19.86 -28.85 2.32
N LEU A 438 -18.87 -29.74 2.26
CA LEU A 438 -17.89 -29.76 1.18
C LEU A 438 -18.31 -30.73 0.05
N GLN A 439 -18.72 -30.16 -1.09
CA GLN A 439 -19.21 -30.92 -2.25
C GLN A 439 -18.20 -31.96 -2.74
N LEU A 440 -16.91 -31.59 -2.80
CA LEU A 440 -15.83 -32.49 -3.19
C LEU A 440 -15.78 -33.74 -2.31
N VAL A 441 -15.80 -33.59 -0.99
CA VAL A 441 -15.71 -34.74 -0.06
C VAL A 441 -16.97 -35.61 -0.15
N ASN A 442 -18.16 -35.00 -0.25
CA ASN A 442 -19.41 -35.74 -0.40
C ASN A 442 -19.43 -36.55 -1.71
N GLY A 443 -18.99 -35.94 -2.82
CA GLY A 443 -18.88 -36.61 -4.10
C GLY A 443 -17.88 -37.78 -4.10
N LEU A 444 -16.76 -37.64 -3.37
CA LEU A 444 -15.78 -38.71 -3.21
C LEU A 444 -16.23 -39.82 -2.24
N LYS A 445 -16.99 -39.50 -1.19
CA LYS A 445 -17.60 -40.48 -0.29
C LYS A 445 -18.57 -41.41 -1.02
N ALA A 446 -19.24 -40.92 -2.08
CA ALA A 446 -20.11 -41.76 -2.93
C ALA A 446 -19.36 -42.91 -3.63
N LEU A 447 -18.03 -42.81 -3.77
CA LEU A 447 -17.20 -43.87 -4.36
C LEU A 447 -16.91 -45.04 -3.39
N GLN A 448 -17.35 -44.95 -2.13
CA GLN A 448 -17.09 -45.94 -1.05
C GLN A 448 -15.61 -46.24 -0.77
N ILE A 449 -14.70 -45.39 -1.25
CA ILE A 449 -13.24 -45.49 -1.05
C ILE A 449 -12.69 -44.34 -0.19
N ALA A 450 -13.55 -43.49 0.37
CA ALA A 450 -13.16 -42.39 1.26
C ALA A 450 -13.50 -42.69 2.72
N SER A 451 -12.52 -42.51 3.61
CA SER A 451 -12.66 -42.69 5.06
C SER A 451 -12.21 -41.44 5.79
N THR A 452 -12.99 -41.00 6.78
CA THR A 452 -12.63 -39.88 7.66
C THR A 452 -11.83 -40.41 8.84
N ILE A 453 -10.66 -39.82 9.10
CA ILE A 453 -9.80 -40.16 10.25
C ILE A 453 -10.23 -39.29 11.44
N GLN A 454 -10.50 -39.95 12.57
CA GLN A 454 -10.83 -39.26 13.82
C GLN A 454 -9.57 -38.71 14.50
N ASP A 455 -9.71 -37.60 15.23
CA ASP A 455 -8.59 -36.87 15.86
C ASP A 455 -7.69 -37.75 16.75
N GLN A 456 -8.27 -38.76 17.42
CA GLN A 456 -7.56 -39.70 18.28
C GLN A 456 -6.50 -40.57 17.56
N TYR A 457 -6.57 -40.67 16.23
CA TYR A 457 -5.60 -41.41 15.42
C TYR A 457 -4.53 -40.48 14.80
N LEU A 458 -4.66 -39.17 14.97
CA LEU A 458 -3.64 -38.21 14.55
C LEU A 458 -2.52 -38.16 15.58
N LEU A 459 -1.35 -37.71 15.15
CA LEU A 459 -0.16 -37.62 15.99
C LEU A 459 -0.43 -36.87 17.27
N ASP A 460 -0.04 -37.43 18.41
CA ASP A 460 -0.01 -36.65 19.64
C ASP A 460 1.10 -35.58 19.59
N LYS A 461 1.15 -34.73 20.60
CA LYS A 461 2.11 -33.62 20.66
C LYS A 461 3.58 -34.08 20.66
N ILE A 462 3.87 -35.25 21.25
CA ILE A 462 5.23 -35.76 21.41
C ILE A 462 5.71 -36.31 20.07
N ALA A 463 4.92 -37.20 19.45
CA ALA A 463 5.22 -37.77 18.15
C ALA A 463 5.31 -36.70 17.05
N LEU A 464 4.42 -35.69 17.09
CA LEU A 464 4.48 -34.54 16.18
C LEU A 464 5.81 -33.78 16.31
N GLN A 465 6.26 -33.55 17.55
CA GLN A 465 7.52 -32.86 17.82
C GLN A 465 8.73 -33.65 17.30
N GLU A 466 8.74 -34.98 17.44
CA GLU A 466 9.82 -35.83 16.93
C GLU A 466 9.92 -35.76 15.41
N VAL A 467 8.79 -35.92 14.71
CA VAL A 467 8.73 -35.83 13.23
C VAL A 467 9.20 -34.45 12.74
N ILE A 468 8.75 -33.37 13.39
CA ILE A 468 9.16 -32.01 13.00
C ILE A 468 10.67 -31.79 13.23
N LYS A 469 11.22 -32.24 14.36
CA LYS A 469 12.66 -32.14 14.64
C LYS A 469 13.50 -32.90 13.61
N GLU A 470 13.06 -34.09 13.22
CA GLU A 470 13.74 -34.90 12.20
C GLU A 470 13.75 -34.20 10.83
N LEU A 471 12.65 -33.56 10.44
CA LEU A 471 12.55 -32.83 9.17
C LEU A 471 13.42 -31.55 9.16
N ILE A 472 13.44 -30.80 10.27
CA ILE A 472 14.18 -29.52 10.35
C ILE A 472 15.70 -29.73 10.44
N LYS A 473 16.15 -30.87 11.00
CA LYS A 473 17.56 -31.27 11.17
C LYS A 473 18.43 -30.23 11.92
N GLY A 474 17.83 -29.42 12.79
CA GLY A 474 18.55 -28.44 13.61
C GLY A 474 19.12 -27.22 12.86
N ASN A 475 18.87 -27.08 11.55
CA ASN A 475 19.39 -25.99 10.73
C ASN A 475 18.51 -24.72 10.77
N SER A 476 17.69 -24.57 11.81
CA SER A 476 16.81 -23.41 11.99
C SER A 476 16.76 -23.00 13.46
N THR A 477 16.80 -21.69 13.75
CA THR A 477 16.80 -21.15 15.12
C THR A 477 15.82 -19.98 15.21
N LEU A 478 14.97 -20.00 16.24
CA LEU A 478 14.06 -18.91 16.57
C LEU A 478 14.72 -17.96 17.57
N VAL A 479 14.61 -16.65 17.34
CA VAL A 479 15.11 -15.62 18.26
C VAL A 479 13.95 -14.71 18.66
N THR A 480 13.69 -14.61 19.96
CA THR A 480 12.57 -13.84 20.53
C THR A 480 13.03 -12.94 21.67
N SER A 481 12.21 -11.95 22.03
CA SER A 481 12.45 -11.07 23.18
C SER A 481 11.13 -10.51 23.72
N HIS A 482 11.08 -10.22 25.02
CA HIS A 482 9.86 -9.67 25.67
C HIS A 482 9.47 -8.29 25.16
N ILE A 483 10.45 -7.44 24.84
CA ILE A 483 10.24 -6.11 24.26
C ILE A 483 11.09 -5.91 23.00
N ALA A 484 10.67 -4.97 22.16
CA ALA A 484 11.46 -4.51 21.02
C ALA A 484 12.75 -3.82 21.50
N GLY A 485 13.79 -3.79 20.66
CA GLY A 485 15.04 -3.07 20.98
C GLY A 485 16.04 -3.82 21.87
N LEU A 486 15.79 -5.09 22.24
CA LEU A 486 16.76 -5.91 23.02
C LEU A 486 17.89 -6.54 22.19
N GLY A 487 17.94 -6.31 20.89
CA GLY A 487 19.09 -6.68 20.05
C GLY A 487 19.00 -8.03 19.34
N LYS A 488 17.81 -8.57 19.09
CA LYS A 488 17.58 -9.81 18.32
C LYS A 488 18.35 -9.84 16.99
N SER A 489 18.15 -8.84 16.13
CA SER A 489 18.85 -8.78 14.83
C SER A 489 20.37 -8.67 14.98
N THR A 490 20.84 -7.96 16.01
CA THR A 490 22.28 -7.84 16.31
C THR A 490 22.87 -9.17 16.77
N TYR A 491 22.16 -9.90 17.65
CA TYR A 491 22.54 -11.24 18.07
C TYR A 491 22.65 -12.18 16.87
N ILE A 492 21.65 -12.21 15.98
CA ILE A 492 21.65 -13.04 14.77
C ILE A 492 22.85 -12.69 13.88
N ARG A 493 23.09 -11.40 13.64
CA ARG A 493 24.23 -10.93 12.83
C ARG A 493 25.57 -11.36 13.44
N ASP A 494 25.74 -11.18 14.75
CA ASP A 494 26.95 -11.56 15.47
C ASP A 494 27.16 -13.09 15.48
N GLU A 495 26.10 -13.87 15.60
CA GLU A 495 26.12 -15.33 15.52
C GLU A 495 26.59 -15.81 14.14
N ILE A 496 26.00 -15.25 13.09
CA ILE A 496 26.34 -15.55 11.70
C ILE A 496 27.81 -15.17 11.40
N GLN A 497 28.24 -14.01 11.88
CA GLN A 497 29.61 -13.53 11.70
C GLN A 497 30.62 -14.39 12.48
N ARG A 498 30.29 -14.82 13.72
CA ARG A 498 31.12 -15.74 14.50
C ARG A 498 31.32 -17.08 13.77
N ASN A 499 30.29 -17.53 13.07
CA ASN A 499 30.34 -18.73 12.22
C ASN A 499 30.95 -18.49 10.84
N ARG A 500 31.52 -17.30 10.58
CA ARG A 500 32.17 -16.90 9.31
C ARG A 500 31.27 -17.04 8.09
N LYS A 501 29.98 -16.83 8.26
CA LYS A 501 28.99 -16.85 7.17
C LYS A 501 28.60 -15.44 6.75
N LEU A 502 28.23 -15.27 5.49
CA LEU A 502 27.62 -14.07 4.94
C LEU A 502 26.19 -13.94 5.48
N TYR A 503 25.88 -12.75 5.99
CA TYR A 503 24.56 -12.39 6.49
C TYR A 503 23.63 -11.95 5.37
N ILE A 504 22.53 -12.68 5.15
CA ILE A 504 21.46 -12.29 4.23
C ILE A 504 20.18 -12.06 5.04
N LYS A 505 19.60 -10.86 4.93
CA LYS A 505 18.31 -10.52 5.55
C LYS A 505 17.17 -10.69 4.56
N PHE A 506 16.06 -11.29 5.00
CA PHE A 506 14.82 -11.45 4.25
C PHE A 506 13.63 -11.07 5.13
N SER A 507 13.10 -9.86 4.92
CA SER A 507 11.97 -9.35 5.70
C SER A 507 10.61 -9.75 5.11
N ILE A 508 9.71 -10.22 5.98
CA ILE A 508 8.31 -10.56 5.68
C ILE A 508 7.40 -9.71 6.58
N SER A 509 6.60 -8.82 5.99
CA SER A 509 5.66 -7.96 6.73
C SER A 509 4.60 -7.40 5.79
N GLY A 510 3.46 -6.97 6.35
CA GLY A 510 2.35 -6.39 5.62
C GLY A 510 1.55 -7.44 4.85
N SER A 511 1.12 -7.08 3.63
CA SER A 511 0.37 -7.98 2.75
C SER A 511 1.25 -9.09 2.19
N ILE A 512 0.91 -10.34 2.48
CA ILE A 512 1.64 -11.49 1.97
C ILE A 512 1.19 -11.80 0.53
N ASN A 513 2.11 -11.66 -0.43
CA ASN A 513 2.00 -12.27 -1.75
C ASN A 513 3.10 -13.33 -1.89
N VAL A 514 2.72 -14.61 -1.86
CA VAL A 514 3.66 -15.75 -1.81
C VAL A 514 4.61 -15.80 -3.00
N ASP A 515 4.18 -15.31 -4.17
CA ASP A 515 5.00 -15.37 -5.37
C ASP A 515 5.98 -14.21 -5.45
N THR A 516 5.57 -13.01 -5.03
CA THR A 516 6.49 -11.89 -4.82
C THR A 516 7.56 -12.27 -3.78
N LEU A 517 7.18 -12.99 -2.72
CA LEU A 517 8.13 -13.52 -1.74
C LEU A 517 9.07 -14.57 -2.34
N ALA A 518 8.54 -15.50 -3.15
CA ALA A 518 9.35 -16.48 -3.87
C ALA A 518 10.35 -15.78 -4.80
N GLU A 519 9.91 -14.82 -5.62
CA GLU A 519 10.76 -14.05 -6.52
C GLU A 519 11.87 -13.29 -5.78
N ARG A 520 11.54 -12.60 -4.68
CA ARG A 520 12.51 -11.92 -3.83
C ARG A 520 13.54 -12.91 -3.27
N LEU A 521 13.09 -14.08 -2.80
CA LEU A 521 13.97 -15.10 -2.25
C LEU A 521 14.91 -15.70 -3.32
N ARG A 522 14.42 -15.94 -4.54
CA ARG A 522 15.25 -16.38 -5.68
C ARG A 522 16.28 -15.34 -6.08
N THR A 523 15.91 -14.05 -6.07
CA THR A 523 16.83 -12.95 -6.40
C THR A 523 17.99 -12.91 -5.41
N LEU A 524 17.73 -13.20 -4.13
CA LEU A 524 18.76 -13.39 -3.10
C LEU A 524 19.57 -14.69 -3.32
N GLY A 525 19.01 -15.66 -4.05
CA GLY A 525 19.65 -16.92 -4.43
C GLY A 525 21.04 -16.74 -5.05
N LYS A 526 21.30 -15.67 -5.80
CA LYS A 526 22.65 -15.33 -6.31
C LYS A 526 23.71 -15.21 -5.21
N LYS A 527 23.30 -14.70 -4.04
CA LYS A 527 24.15 -14.55 -2.85
C LYS A 527 24.22 -15.85 -2.02
N MET A 528 23.35 -16.84 -2.28
CA MET A 528 23.21 -18.10 -1.51
C MET A 528 23.95 -19.30 -2.09
N THR A 529 24.65 -19.13 -3.21
CA THR A 529 25.29 -20.23 -3.97
C THR A 529 26.58 -20.74 -3.34
N SER A 530 27.20 -19.94 -2.46
CA SER A 530 28.35 -20.30 -1.64
C SER A 530 27.92 -20.96 -0.32
N ALA A 531 28.64 -21.99 0.14
CA ALA A 531 28.36 -22.70 1.40
C ALA A 531 28.51 -21.83 2.68
N ASP A 532 29.03 -20.60 2.53
CA ASP A 532 29.33 -19.67 3.63
C ASP A 532 28.23 -18.63 3.81
N VAL A 533 26.95 -19.02 3.83
CA VAL A 533 25.81 -18.09 3.91
C VAL A 533 24.85 -18.51 5.02
N ALA A 534 24.22 -17.54 5.66
CA ALA A 534 23.11 -17.76 6.59
C ALA A 534 21.96 -16.79 6.30
N LEU A 535 20.73 -17.29 6.40
CA LEU A 535 19.53 -16.52 6.14
C LEU A 535 18.90 -16.07 7.45
N HIS A 536 18.67 -14.77 7.58
CA HIS A 536 17.86 -14.16 8.63
C HIS A 536 16.48 -13.79 8.06
N ILE A 537 15.44 -14.50 8.48
CA ILE A 537 14.04 -14.19 8.17
C ILE A 537 13.49 -13.30 9.31
N ASP A 538 13.22 -12.03 9.00
CA ASP A 538 12.63 -11.06 9.92
C ASP A 538 11.12 -10.97 9.67
N ILE A 539 10.31 -11.46 10.62
CA ILE A 539 8.85 -11.51 10.51
C ILE A 539 8.25 -10.38 11.35
N GLY A 540 7.71 -9.39 10.64
CA GLY A 540 6.92 -8.30 11.24
C GLY A 540 5.42 -8.63 11.34
N VAL A 541 4.61 -7.59 11.51
CA VAL A 541 3.14 -7.71 11.46
C VAL A 541 2.71 -8.09 10.04
N VAL A 542 1.87 -9.10 9.91
CA VAL A 542 1.33 -9.61 8.63
C VAL A 542 -0.20 -9.63 8.67
N ASP A 543 -0.83 -9.40 7.52
CA ASP A 543 -2.29 -9.40 7.41
C ASP A 543 -2.90 -10.82 7.36
N ASN A 544 -2.20 -11.78 6.76
CA ASN A 544 -2.65 -13.15 6.59
C ASN A 544 -1.70 -14.16 7.28
N ILE A 545 -1.90 -14.36 8.58
CA ILE A 545 -1.13 -15.34 9.37
C ILE A 545 -1.28 -16.78 8.84
N GLN A 546 -2.43 -17.12 8.22
CA GLN A 546 -2.64 -18.45 7.67
C GLN A 546 -1.70 -18.74 6.50
N GLN A 547 -1.59 -17.79 5.56
CA GLN A 547 -0.68 -17.93 4.42
C GLN A 547 0.80 -17.91 4.87
N LEU A 548 1.12 -17.15 5.93
CA LEU A 548 2.43 -17.22 6.57
C LEU A 548 2.73 -18.61 7.15
N ASN A 549 1.76 -19.22 7.82
CA ASN A 549 1.88 -20.59 8.36
C ASN A 549 2.19 -21.59 7.25
N GLU A 550 1.41 -21.58 6.18
CA GLU A 550 1.58 -22.48 5.03
C GLU A 550 2.98 -22.29 4.40
N LEU A 551 3.44 -21.05 4.25
CA LEU A 551 4.78 -20.74 3.75
C LEU A 551 5.88 -21.25 4.68
N LEU A 552 5.77 -21.03 5.99
CA LEU A 552 6.76 -21.47 6.97
C LEU A 552 6.78 -22.99 7.14
N TYR A 553 5.64 -23.67 7.02
CA TYR A 553 5.58 -25.14 7.00
C TYR A 553 6.41 -25.66 5.84
N CYS A 554 6.21 -25.11 4.64
CA CYS A 554 6.97 -25.52 3.47
C CYS A 554 8.46 -25.19 3.60
N LEU A 555 8.78 -23.94 3.95
CA LEU A 555 10.15 -23.43 3.98
C LEU A 555 11.02 -24.08 5.08
N LEU A 556 10.47 -24.27 6.29
CA LEU A 556 11.27 -24.77 7.42
C LEU A 556 11.42 -26.29 7.41
N LEU A 557 10.37 -27.02 6.99
CA LEU A 557 10.38 -28.48 6.97
C LEU A 557 11.04 -29.03 5.70
N PHE A 558 10.81 -28.39 4.54
CA PHE A 558 11.24 -28.92 3.24
C PHE A 558 12.22 -28.02 2.48
N ARG A 559 12.58 -26.86 3.04
CA ARG A 559 13.51 -25.89 2.42
C ARG A 559 13.05 -25.36 1.08
N SER A 560 11.78 -25.55 0.72
CA SER A 560 11.20 -25.07 -0.52
C SER A 560 9.70 -24.88 -0.39
N PHE A 561 9.14 -24.03 -1.23
CA PHE A 561 7.70 -23.83 -1.31
C PHE A 561 7.28 -23.41 -2.73
N ARG A 562 6.03 -23.73 -3.06
CA ARG A 562 5.33 -23.29 -4.29
C ARG A 562 3.84 -23.20 -3.98
N LEU A 563 3.44 -22.10 -3.35
CA LEU A 563 2.05 -21.83 -2.97
C LEU A 563 1.26 -21.11 -4.07
N GLY A 564 1.95 -20.49 -5.03
CA GLY A 564 1.37 -19.90 -6.24
C GLY A 564 2.05 -20.42 -7.51
N GLN A 565 2.38 -19.52 -8.43
CA GLN A 565 3.04 -19.84 -9.71
C GLN A 565 4.58 -19.72 -9.64
N GLU A 566 5.15 -19.17 -8.57
CA GLU A 566 6.59 -19.11 -8.38
C GLU A 566 7.01 -20.14 -7.32
N ALA A 567 8.18 -20.74 -7.53
CA ALA A 567 8.80 -21.65 -6.59
C ALA A 567 10.09 -21.03 -6.04
N ALA A 568 10.38 -21.29 -4.78
CA ALA A 568 11.66 -20.96 -4.18
C ALA A 568 12.21 -22.16 -3.40
N TYR A 569 13.54 -22.28 -3.41
CA TYR A 569 14.29 -23.34 -2.75
C TYR A 569 15.52 -22.73 -2.07
N ILE A 570 15.81 -23.19 -0.87
CA ILE A 570 17.00 -22.87 -0.09
C ILE A 570 17.83 -24.15 0.07
N PRO A 571 19.12 -24.13 -0.28
CA PRO A 571 20.03 -25.25 -0.01
C PRO A 571 20.01 -25.71 1.47
N ALA A 572 20.00 -27.02 1.69
CA ALA A 572 19.83 -27.62 3.02
C ALA A 572 20.94 -27.28 4.04
N ASN A 573 22.12 -26.87 3.56
CA ASN A 573 23.28 -26.46 4.37
C ASN A 573 23.19 -25.01 4.89
N ILE A 574 22.25 -24.20 4.39
CA ILE A 574 22.09 -22.81 4.81
C ILE A 574 21.25 -22.77 6.10
N PRO A 575 21.82 -22.30 7.23
CA PRO A 575 21.07 -22.13 8.46
C PRO A 575 20.07 -20.97 8.32
N ILE A 576 18.89 -21.13 8.92
CA ILE A 576 17.81 -20.13 8.92
C ILE A 576 17.61 -19.62 10.35
N TYR A 577 17.82 -18.33 10.56
CA TYR A 577 17.46 -17.64 11.80
C TYR A 577 16.13 -16.93 11.58
N ILE A 578 15.20 -17.08 12.51
CA ILE A 578 13.88 -16.46 12.46
C ILE A 578 13.78 -15.47 13.60
N GLU A 579 13.56 -14.20 13.27
CA GLU A 579 13.23 -13.14 14.20
C GLU A 579 11.74 -12.86 14.14
N LEU A 580 11.08 -12.79 15.30
CA LEU A 580 9.71 -12.30 15.42
C LEU A 580 9.71 -10.90 16.03
N ASP A 581 8.85 -10.02 15.53
CA ASP A 581 8.56 -8.75 16.20
C ASP A 581 8.08 -8.99 17.64
N SER A 582 8.34 -8.05 18.55
CA SER A 582 7.97 -8.17 19.97
C SER A 582 6.62 -7.53 20.29
N SER A 583 5.82 -7.19 19.29
CA SER A 583 4.46 -6.67 19.49
C SER A 583 3.54 -7.72 20.13
N PRO A 584 2.53 -7.31 20.93
CA PRO A 584 1.53 -8.22 21.49
C PRO A 584 0.82 -9.08 20.42
N HIS A 585 0.61 -8.50 19.24
CA HIS A 585 0.11 -9.19 18.06
C HIS A 585 1.07 -10.27 17.54
N SER A 586 2.38 -10.01 17.58
CA SER A 586 3.41 -10.99 17.19
C SER A 586 3.61 -12.08 18.25
N LEU A 587 3.46 -11.77 19.54
CA LEU A 587 3.47 -12.78 20.62
C LEU A 587 2.28 -13.75 20.50
N THR A 588 1.10 -13.24 20.15
CA THR A 588 -0.04 -14.11 19.81
C THR A 588 0.17 -14.84 18.47
N ALA A 589 0.84 -14.21 17.50
CA ALA A 589 1.24 -14.90 16.27
C ALA A 589 2.22 -16.05 16.54
N HIS A 590 3.17 -15.91 17.46
CA HIS A 590 4.06 -17.01 17.87
C HIS A 590 3.27 -18.24 18.35
N ALA A 591 2.22 -18.03 19.15
CA ALA A 591 1.33 -19.11 19.57
C ALA A 591 0.53 -19.72 18.41
N LYS A 592 0.21 -18.94 17.37
CA LYS A 592 -0.53 -19.40 16.18
C LYS A 592 0.35 -20.03 15.10
N ILE A 593 1.65 -19.74 15.08
CA ILE A 593 2.62 -20.32 14.13
C ILE A 593 3.22 -21.58 14.73
N ILE A 594 2.50 -22.69 14.56
CA ILE A 594 2.76 -23.98 15.22
C ILE A 594 4.18 -24.50 15.00
N VAL A 595 4.72 -24.37 13.78
CA VAL A 595 6.08 -24.87 13.47
C VAL A 595 7.18 -24.18 14.30
N LEU A 596 7.00 -22.92 14.69
CA LEU A 596 7.99 -22.17 15.47
C LEU A 596 8.10 -22.68 16.92
N GLN A 597 7.05 -23.28 17.46
CA GLN A 597 7.04 -23.85 18.81
C GLN A 597 7.98 -25.07 18.96
N PHE A 598 8.38 -25.66 17.83
CA PHE A 598 9.26 -26.83 17.78
C PHE A 598 10.71 -26.49 17.43
N LEU A 599 11.02 -25.21 17.17
CA LEU A 599 12.37 -24.75 16.89
C LEU A 599 13.18 -24.54 18.18
N PRO A 600 14.51 -24.72 18.14
CA PRO A 600 15.40 -24.17 19.16
C PRO A 600 15.16 -22.65 19.28
N CYS A 601 14.80 -22.20 20.48
CA CYS A 601 14.51 -20.79 20.75
C CYS A 601 15.61 -20.16 21.61
N HIS A 602 16.20 -19.07 21.13
CA HIS A 602 17.04 -18.19 21.91
C HIS A 602 16.22 -16.96 22.33
N HIS A 603 15.90 -16.88 23.62
CA HIS A 603 15.11 -15.79 24.18
C HIS A 603 16.01 -14.76 24.85
N ILE A 604 15.87 -13.49 24.47
CA ILE A 604 16.60 -12.37 25.08
C ILE A 604 15.69 -11.70 26.11
N GLU A 605 15.99 -11.92 27.39
CA GLU A 605 15.20 -11.38 28.51
C GLU A 605 15.47 -9.88 28.73
N THR A 606 16.74 -9.50 28.84
CA THR A 606 17.16 -8.14 29.22
C THR A 606 18.38 -7.68 28.44
N MET A 607 18.60 -6.36 28.42
CA MET A 607 19.78 -5.76 27.82
C MET A 607 21.02 -5.98 28.71
N ASN A 608 22.05 -6.64 28.16
CA ASN A 608 23.33 -6.83 28.84
C ASN A 608 24.40 -5.86 28.29
N LEU A 609 24.71 -4.81 29.06
CA LEU A 609 25.73 -3.81 28.72
C LEU A 609 27.15 -4.36 28.59
N ASP A 610 27.47 -5.51 29.19
CA ASP A 610 28.80 -6.13 29.05
C ASP A 610 29.07 -6.61 27.62
N GLN A 611 28.01 -6.76 26.81
CA GLN A 611 28.11 -7.10 25.38
C GLN A 611 28.41 -5.88 24.49
N LEU A 612 28.45 -4.67 25.06
CA LEU A 612 28.69 -3.44 24.31
C LEU A 612 30.13 -3.40 23.76
N LYS A 613 30.26 -3.33 22.42
CA LYS A 613 31.56 -3.24 21.73
C LYS A 613 32.11 -1.80 21.76
N VAL A 614 32.70 -1.40 22.89
CA VAL A 614 33.16 -0.02 23.15
C VAL A 614 34.43 0.39 22.36
N ALA A 615 35.40 -0.52 22.21
CA ALA A 615 36.76 -0.15 21.78
C ALA A 615 36.86 0.46 20.37
N ASN A 616 35.85 0.23 19.52
CA ASN A 616 35.85 0.66 18.11
C ASN A 616 34.79 1.73 17.79
N MET A 617 34.06 2.26 18.79
CA MET A 617 32.98 3.23 18.58
C MET A 617 33.36 4.62 19.08
N ALA A 618 33.73 5.51 18.16
CA ALA A 618 34.14 6.89 18.45
C ALA A 618 33.09 7.69 19.24
N SER A 619 31.80 7.52 18.90
CA SER A 619 30.68 8.16 19.61
C SER A 619 30.62 7.78 21.09
N ILE A 620 30.78 6.50 21.40
CA ILE A 620 30.78 6.01 22.78
C ILE A 620 31.97 6.58 23.55
N GLN A 621 33.15 6.59 22.93
CA GLN A 621 34.35 7.14 23.54
C GLN A 621 34.21 8.63 23.84
N LEU A 622 33.68 9.43 22.90
CA LEU A 622 33.45 10.86 23.11
C LEU A 622 32.50 11.09 24.28
N VAL A 623 31.34 10.42 24.27
CA VAL A 623 30.34 10.53 25.35
C VAL A 623 30.95 10.12 26.68
N ALA A 624 31.64 8.98 26.76
CA ALA A 624 32.26 8.51 27.99
C ALA A 624 33.36 9.48 28.51
N ASN A 625 34.18 10.06 27.63
CA ASN A 625 35.17 11.07 28.03
C ASN A 625 34.50 12.31 28.64
N TYR A 626 33.40 12.77 28.05
CA TYR A 626 32.62 13.87 28.59
C TYR A 626 32.00 13.52 29.95
N LEU A 627 31.36 12.36 30.07
CA LEU A 627 30.78 11.89 31.33
C LEU A 627 31.84 11.80 32.43
N GLN A 628 33.02 11.26 32.10
CA GLN A 628 34.14 11.23 33.04
C GLN A 628 34.60 12.64 33.43
N ALA A 629 34.76 13.54 32.46
CA ALA A 629 35.22 14.89 32.73
C ALA A 629 34.23 15.74 33.53
N ILE A 630 32.93 15.44 33.43
CA ILE A 630 31.87 16.03 34.25
C ILE A 630 31.97 15.49 35.68
N ASP A 631 32.14 14.16 35.84
CA ASP A 631 32.30 13.52 37.14
C ASP A 631 33.57 14.00 37.88
N ASP A 632 34.69 14.06 37.17
CA ASP A 632 35.99 14.51 37.69
C ASP A 632 36.09 16.04 37.78
N ARG A 633 35.07 16.78 37.31
CA ARG A 633 35.02 18.25 37.15
C ARG A 633 36.14 18.85 36.30
N THR A 634 36.89 18.04 35.57
CA THR A 634 37.99 18.48 34.70
C THR A 634 37.50 19.23 33.46
N ILE A 635 36.22 19.09 33.07
CA ILE A 635 35.61 19.80 31.94
C ILE A 635 35.62 21.34 32.08
N ILE A 636 35.86 21.85 33.30
CA ILE A 636 36.03 23.26 33.61
C ILE A 636 37.34 23.80 33.00
N THR A 637 38.40 22.99 32.99
CA THR A 637 39.75 23.39 32.61
C THR A 637 40.22 22.79 31.30
N GLN A 638 39.55 21.76 30.78
CA GLN A 638 39.90 21.09 29.52
C GLN A 638 38.78 21.17 28.48
N THR A 639 39.14 21.36 27.21
CA THR A 639 38.23 21.20 26.06
C THR A 639 38.40 19.81 25.48
N ILE A 640 37.30 19.05 25.44
CA ILE A 640 37.25 17.71 24.82
C ILE A 640 36.53 17.87 23.49
N GLY A 641 37.07 17.30 22.43
CA GLY A 641 36.49 17.24 21.10
C GLY A 641 36.92 15.95 20.41
N LYS A 642 36.36 15.66 19.24
CA LYS A 642 36.57 14.37 18.54
C LYS A 642 38.04 14.01 18.29
N ASN A 643 38.92 15.00 18.18
CA ASN A 643 40.34 14.80 17.85
C ASN A 643 41.26 14.64 19.07
N ASN A 644 40.77 14.89 20.29
CA ASN A 644 41.60 14.89 21.51
C ASN A 644 40.99 14.06 22.66
N ILE A 645 40.21 13.04 22.34
CA ILE A 645 39.66 12.07 23.31
C ILE A 645 40.74 11.13 23.84
N THR A 646 40.62 10.76 25.12
CA THR A 646 41.43 9.68 25.69
C THR A 646 40.74 8.35 25.47
N GLN A 647 41.48 7.31 25.07
CA GLN A 647 40.87 5.99 24.87
C GLN A 647 40.62 5.34 26.23
N LEU A 648 39.34 5.29 26.63
CA LEU A 648 38.92 4.64 27.86
C LEU A 648 38.70 3.14 27.62
N ASP A 649 39.02 2.33 28.63
CA ASP A 649 38.75 0.89 28.57
C ASP A 649 37.24 0.61 28.57
N ALA A 650 36.86 -0.56 28.04
CA ALA A 650 35.45 -0.91 27.89
C ALA A 650 34.71 -0.93 29.23
N LYS A 651 35.37 -1.41 30.29
CA LYS A 651 34.80 -1.49 31.65
C LYS A 651 34.46 -0.10 32.20
N LYS A 652 35.35 0.88 32.06
CA LYS A 652 35.10 2.25 32.54
C LYS A 652 34.02 2.96 31.73
N CYS A 653 34.00 2.79 30.40
CA CYS A 653 32.91 3.30 29.57
C CYS A 653 31.55 2.74 29.99
N ILE A 654 31.47 1.42 30.19
CA ILE A 654 30.24 0.76 30.64
C ILE A 654 29.82 1.29 32.02
N ALA A 655 30.74 1.43 32.97
CA ALA A 655 30.44 1.97 34.30
C ALA A 655 29.90 3.42 34.23
N LEU A 656 30.48 4.27 33.37
CA LEU A 656 30.01 5.64 33.16
C LEU A 656 28.61 5.68 32.54
N LEU A 657 28.36 4.86 31.51
CA LEU A 657 27.04 4.75 30.90
C LEU A 657 26.01 4.21 31.91
N GLN A 658 26.35 3.18 32.68
CA GLN A 658 25.46 2.65 33.73
C GLN A 658 25.09 3.74 34.74
N LYS A 659 26.07 4.55 35.17
CA LYS A 659 25.84 5.62 36.16
C LYS A 659 24.93 6.72 35.64
N HIS A 660 25.13 7.17 34.39
CA HIS A 660 24.45 8.35 33.87
C HIS A 660 23.18 8.04 33.06
N PHE A 661 23.07 6.88 32.41
CA PHE A 661 21.91 6.50 31.61
C PHE A 661 20.88 5.64 32.37
N LEU A 662 21.30 4.78 33.32
CA LEU A 662 20.38 3.88 34.04
C LEU A 662 19.86 4.44 35.38
N LYS A 663 20.32 5.62 35.81
CA LYS A 663 20.16 6.14 37.17
C LYS A 663 18.70 6.11 37.68
N GLU A 664 17.75 6.41 36.81
CA GLU A 664 16.32 6.57 37.15
C GLU A 664 15.42 5.63 36.33
N LYS A 665 16.02 4.69 35.57
CA LYS A 665 15.30 3.78 34.67
C LYS A 665 15.08 2.40 35.27
N ASN A 666 13.91 1.83 35.02
CA ASN A 666 13.66 0.43 35.32
C ASN A 666 14.44 -0.46 34.32
N LYS A 667 15.40 -1.23 34.84
CA LYS A 667 16.30 -2.10 34.05
C LYS A 667 15.56 -3.10 33.15
N ASP A 668 14.36 -3.52 33.52
CA ASP A 668 13.56 -4.49 32.76
C ASP A 668 13.00 -3.91 31.44
N TYR A 669 12.94 -2.58 31.33
CA TYR A 669 12.40 -1.88 30.16
C TYR A 669 13.44 -1.08 29.38
N VAL A 670 14.72 -1.21 29.75
CA VAL A 670 15.82 -0.52 29.06
C VAL A 670 16.19 -1.28 27.79
N THR A 671 16.26 -0.55 26.67
CA THR A 671 16.56 -1.13 25.35
C THR A 671 17.86 -0.58 24.75
N TRP A 672 18.46 -1.33 23.83
CA TRP A 672 19.61 -0.86 23.07
C TRP A 672 19.27 0.36 22.21
N THR A 673 18.01 0.48 21.77
CA THR A 673 17.52 1.66 21.04
C THR A 673 17.58 2.91 21.91
N GLN A 674 17.09 2.85 23.15
CA GLN A 674 17.15 3.97 24.08
C GLN A 674 18.60 4.38 24.37
N LEU A 675 19.50 3.41 24.55
CA LEU A 675 20.92 3.70 24.72
C LEU A 675 21.51 4.34 23.45
N SER A 676 21.17 3.84 22.27
CA SER A 676 21.64 4.39 20.99
C SER A 676 21.16 5.82 20.78
N ILE A 677 19.91 6.13 21.13
CA ILE A 677 19.36 7.50 21.12
C ILE A 677 20.16 8.38 22.09
N PHE A 678 20.38 7.93 23.33
CA PHE A 678 21.19 8.66 24.31
C PHE A 678 22.58 8.98 23.76
N ILE A 679 23.32 7.97 23.28
CA ILE A 679 24.67 8.16 22.74
C ILE A 679 24.65 9.12 21.55
N SER A 680 23.72 8.99 20.61
CA SER A 680 23.70 9.79 19.37
C SER A 680 23.31 11.25 19.62
N VAL A 681 22.38 11.50 20.56
CA VAL A 681 22.03 12.87 20.99
C VAL A 681 23.23 13.50 21.69
N TYR A 682 23.78 12.83 22.70
CA TYR A 682 24.88 13.41 23.50
C TYR A 682 26.18 13.52 22.71
N GLU A 683 26.45 12.65 21.74
CA GLU A 683 27.56 12.85 20.81
C GLU A 683 27.42 14.18 20.07
N SER A 684 26.24 14.45 19.49
CA SER A 684 25.96 15.69 18.75
C SER A 684 26.04 16.92 19.67
N LEU A 685 25.45 16.85 20.87
CA LEU A 685 25.48 17.94 21.84
C LEU A 685 26.90 18.23 22.34
N PHE A 686 27.67 17.20 22.69
CA PHE A 686 29.03 17.37 23.18
C PHE A 686 29.98 17.86 22.08
N ASP A 687 29.85 17.35 20.86
CA ASP A 687 30.62 17.84 19.72
C ASP A 687 30.32 19.32 19.44
N GLY A 688 29.04 19.70 19.37
CA GLY A 688 28.63 21.11 19.25
C GLY A 688 29.13 21.98 20.40
N PHE A 689 29.08 21.48 21.63
CA PHE A 689 29.62 22.18 22.81
C PHE A 689 31.13 22.41 22.71
N SER A 690 31.87 21.45 22.14
CA SER A 690 33.32 21.56 21.95
C SER A 690 33.71 22.62 20.91
N LEU A 691 32.87 22.82 19.91
CA LEU A 691 33.10 23.73 18.78
C LEU A 691 32.49 25.13 18.99
N CYS A 692 31.59 25.27 19.96
CA CYS A 692 30.96 26.53 20.31
C CYS A 692 31.98 27.52 20.89
N GLY A 693 32.25 28.61 20.16
CA GLY A 693 33.19 29.66 20.57
C GLY A 693 32.86 30.29 21.93
N HIS A 694 31.57 30.35 22.28
CA HIS A 694 31.15 30.86 23.59
C HIS A 694 31.50 29.95 24.74
N PHE A 695 31.67 28.64 24.51
CA PHE A 695 31.87 27.69 25.59
C PHE A 695 33.32 27.28 25.78
N ILE A 696 34.27 27.70 24.95
CA ILE A 696 35.70 27.34 25.06
C ILE A 696 36.30 27.83 26.40
N VAL A 697 37.23 27.05 26.96
CA VAL A 697 37.86 27.31 28.28
C VAL A 697 38.50 28.70 28.36
N GLU A 698 39.16 29.16 27.30
CA GLU A 698 39.84 30.46 27.25
C GLU A 698 38.84 31.62 27.43
N MET A 699 37.72 31.59 26.70
CA MET A 699 36.66 32.59 26.79
C MET A 699 36.01 32.61 28.19
N MET A 700 35.82 31.44 28.80
CA MET A 700 35.23 31.33 30.14
C MET A 700 36.12 31.89 31.25
N LYS A 701 37.45 31.89 31.04
CA LYS A 701 38.41 32.57 31.94
C LYS A 701 38.29 34.08 31.81
N GLU A 702 38.08 34.61 30.60
CA GLU A 702 37.90 36.05 30.37
C GLU A 702 36.63 36.58 31.04
N VAL A 703 35.53 35.81 31.01
CA VAL A 703 34.25 36.15 31.62
C VAL A 703 34.19 35.79 33.13
N ASN A 704 35.26 35.22 33.68
CA ASN A 704 35.40 34.85 35.10
C ASN A 704 34.29 33.91 35.64
N ASN A 705 33.69 33.08 34.77
CA ASN A 705 32.58 32.19 35.11
C ASN A 705 32.85 30.76 34.64
N THR A 706 33.91 30.16 35.18
CA THR A 706 34.37 28.82 34.78
C THR A 706 33.36 27.70 35.12
N GLN A 707 32.44 27.94 36.08
CA GLN A 707 31.44 26.94 36.49
C GLN A 707 30.25 26.86 35.54
N LEU A 708 30.08 27.82 34.64
CA LEU A 708 29.00 27.80 33.67
C LEU A 708 29.06 26.55 32.78
N ARG A 709 30.26 26.11 32.37
CA ARG A 709 30.44 24.92 31.53
C ARG A 709 29.89 23.66 32.19
N ILE A 710 30.28 23.40 33.43
CA ILE A 710 29.83 22.20 34.16
C ILE A 710 28.34 22.29 34.50
N ASN A 711 27.84 23.49 34.86
CA ASN A 711 26.43 23.69 35.14
C ASN A 711 25.57 23.37 33.91
N ILE A 712 25.90 23.91 32.73
CA ILE A 712 25.19 23.63 31.47
C ILE A 712 25.17 22.12 31.18
N LEU A 713 26.33 21.46 31.23
CA LEU A 713 26.44 20.03 30.91
C LEU A 713 25.70 19.14 31.93
N GLN A 714 25.75 19.47 33.21
CA GLN A 714 24.99 18.76 34.25
C GLN A 714 23.48 18.95 34.07
N THR A 715 23.04 20.17 33.76
CA THR A 715 21.62 20.42 33.48
C THR A 715 21.17 19.69 32.22
N LEU A 716 22.00 19.62 31.15
CA LEU A 716 21.67 18.78 29.98
C LEU A 716 21.46 17.32 30.37
N LEU A 717 22.39 16.74 31.13
CA LEU A 717 22.32 15.32 31.56
C LEU A 717 21.09 15.01 32.42
N GLN A 718 20.69 15.95 33.27
CA GLN A 718 19.45 15.84 34.06
C GLN A 718 18.20 15.71 33.16
N SER A 719 18.27 16.17 31.92
CA SER A 719 17.16 16.15 30.95
C SER A 719 17.26 15.02 29.92
N SER A 720 18.16 14.05 30.14
CA SER A 720 18.42 12.94 29.21
C SER A 720 17.19 12.06 28.91
N ASP A 721 16.25 11.97 29.86
CA ASP A 721 15.04 11.17 29.71
C ASP A 721 14.04 11.76 28.70
N GLN A 722 14.11 13.08 28.44
CA GLN A 722 13.25 13.72 27.44
C GLN A 722 13.42 13.14 26.03
N PHE A 723 14.63 12.68 25.72
CA PHE A 723 14.95 12.12 24.41
C PHE A 723 14.62 10.64 24.28
N THR A 724 14.49 9.92 25.42
CA THR A 724 14.48 8.45 25.45
C THR A 724 13.21 7.82 26.04
N SER A 725 12.38 8.52 26.84
CA SER A 725 11.28 7.90 27.59
C SER A 725 9.92 8.62 27.58
N LEU A 726 9.85 9.95 27.36
CA LEU A 726 8.66 10.75 27.73
C LEU A 726 7.32 10.46 27.02
N SER A 727 7.23 9.63 25.99
CA SER A 727 5.96 9.38 25.28
C SER A 727 5.61 7.91 25.04
N VAL A 728 6.57 6.99 25.20
CA VAL A 728 6.44 5.66 24.61
C VAL A 728 5.47 4.77 25.39
N GLU A 729 5.48 4.85 26.72
CA GLU A 729 4.73 3.91 27.57
C GLU A 729 3.22 4.17 27.56
N SER A 730 2.80 5.43 27.54
CA SER A 730 1.39 5.81 27.39
C SER A 730 0.85 5.43 26.00
N VAL A 731 1.65 5.63 24.95
CA VAL A 731 1.28 5.23 23.57
C VAL A 731 1.19 3.70 23.46
N ARG A 732 2.12 2.96 24.08
CA ARG A 732 2.05 1.50 24.20
C ARG A 732 0.78 1.05 24.93
N LYS A 733 0.42 1.69 26.04
CA LYS A 733 -0.81 1.38 26.79
C LYS A 733 -2.05 1.60 25.93
N ASN A 734 -2.12 2.72 25.21
CA ASN A 734 -3.24 3.05 24.33
C ASN A 734 -3.39 2.08 23.13
N GLN A 735 -2.28 1.59 22.56
CA GLN A 735 -2.34 0.57 21.49
C GLN A 735 -2.66 -0.84 22.00
N ARG A 736 -2.49 -1.09 23.30
CA ARG A 736 -2.73 -2.40 23.95
C ARG A 736 -4.11 -2.50 24.59
N SER A 737 -4.75 -1.39 24.93
CA SER A 737 -6.08 -1.38 25.55
C SER A 737 -7.14 -1.81 24.55
N THR A 738 -7.66 -3.04 24.70
CA THR A 738 -8.74 -3.57 23.87
C THR A 738 -10.14 -3.36 24.46
N ASN A 739 -10.29 -2.79 25.67
CA ASN A 739 -11.59 -2.47 26.29
C ASN A 739 -11.50 -1.31 27.32
N GLU A 740 -12.54 -0.46 27.30
CA GLU A 740 -13.16 0.40 28.35
C GLU A 740 -12.36 1.27 29.33
N ASP A 741 -11.04 1.19 29.44
CA ASP A 741 -10.30 2.13 30.29
C ASP A 741 -10.00 3.41 29.50
N GLN A 742 -10.82 4.46 29.70
CA GLN A 742 -10.49 5.82 29.31
C GLN A 742 -9.27 6.29 30.10
N VAL A 743 -8.06 5.92 29.65
CA VAL A 743 -6.82 6.46 30.20
C VAL A 743 -6.75 7.93 29.78
N ALA A 744 -6.76 8.82 30.78
CA ALA A 744 -6.61 10.25 30.56
C ALA A 744 -5.32 10.55 29.79
N PHE A 745 -5.46 11.15 28.61
CA PHE A 745 -4.38 11.38 27.64
C PHE A 745 -3.42 12.52 28.04
N SER A 746 -3.22 12.79 29.33
CA SER A 746 -2.62 14.07 29.76
C SER A 746 -1.10 14.10 29.82
N ASP A 747 -0.40 12.98 30.00
CA ASP A 747 0.99 13.06 30.49
C ASP A 747 2.09 12.77 29.44
N ALA A 748 1.73 12.39 28.21
CA ALA A 748 2.70 12.01 27.15
C ALA A 748 2.87 13.04 26.01
N ILE A 749 2.15 14.15 26.06
CA ILE A 749 2.14 15.15 24.98
C ILE A 749 3.35 16.09 25.13
N VAL A 750 4.15 16.21 24.06
CA VAL A 750 5.21 17.22 23.95
C VAL A 750 4.56 18.60 23.83
N ARG A 751 4.49 19.35 24.94
CA ARG A 751 3.99 20.73 25.02
C ARG A 751 4.94 21.65 25.76
N TRP A 752 4.91 22.94 25.39
CA TRP A 752 5.67 24.01 26.03
C TRP A 752 5.47 24.10 27.56
N ASP A 753 4.24 23.88 28.04
CA ASP A 753 3.85 24.00 29.45
C ASP A 753 4.20 22.77 30.30
N LYS A 754 4.56 21.63 29.68
CA LYS A 754 4.84 20.35 30.37
C LYS A 754 6.27 19.84 30.25
N SER A 755 7.12 20.50 29.45
CA SER A 755 8.53 20.12 29.32
C SER A 755 9.37 20.65 30.49
N GLU A 756 10.01 19.77 31.27
CA GLU A 756 11.01 20.13 32.29
C GLU A 756 12.36 19.45 32.04
N PRO A 757 13.54 20.11 32.15
CA PRO A 757 13.90 21.48 31.78
C PRO A 757 15.15 21.50 30.86
N PHE A 758 15.50 22.61 30.19
CA PHE A 758 16.82 22.84 29.52
C PHE A 758 17.32 21.80 28.47
N THR A 759 17.28 22.17 27.18
CA THR A 759 18.22 21.59 26.18
C THR A 759 18.88 22.69 25.33
N VAL A 760 19.91 22.32 24.56
CA VAL A 760 20.61 23.21 23.64
C VAL A 760 20.70 22.55 22.28
N VAL A 761 20.49 23.32 21.22
CA VAL A 761 20.73 22.89 19.83
C VAL A 761 21.83 23.77 19.27
N PHE A 762 22.87 23.15 18.71
CA PHE A 762 23.94 23.89 18.07
C PHE A 762 23.61 24.13 16.61
N SER A 763 23.76 25.39 16.19
CA SER A 763 23.56 25.80 14.81
C SER A 763 24.64 25.22 13.89
N ASP A 764 24.50 25.48 12.60
CA ASP A 764 25.46 25.09 11.57
C ASP A 764 26.82 25.82 11.68
N SER A 765 26.87 26.89 12.48
CA SER A 765 28.04 27.65 12.92
C SER A 765 28.49 27.30 14.35
N HIS A 766 27.83 26.34 15.00
CA HIS A 766 28.03 25.93 16.40
C HIS A 766 27.59 26.96 17.44
N ASP A 767 26.69 27.87 17.08
CA ASP A 767 26.09 28.80 18.03
C ASP A 767 24.98 28.10 18.85
N PRO A 768 24.88 28.36 20.16
CA PRO A 768 23.93 27.68 21.01
C PRO A 768 22.53 28.30 20.93
N LEU A 769 21.55 27.51 20.53
CA LEU A 769 20.12 27.82 20.61
C LEU A 769 19.52 27.08 21.80
N PHE A 770 19.22 27.82 22.86
CA PHE A 770 18.66 27.24 24.07
C PHE A 770 17.16 26.97 23.96
N VAL A 771 16.73 25.86 24.57
CA VAL A 771 15.34 25.45 24.73
C VAL A 771 15.03 25.43 26.22
N LEU A 772 14.41 26.52 26.70
CA LEU A 772 14.24 26.80 28.13
C LEU A 772 12.84 27.32 28.45
N PRO A 773 12.00 26.50 29.09
CA PRO A 773 10.62 26.90 29.44
C PRO A 773 10.51 27.71 30.75
N GLN A 774 11.52 27.69 31.64
CA GLN A 774 11.44 28.40 32.93
C GLN A 774 11.87 29.88 32.87
N GLN A 775 11.09 30.72 33.55
CA GLN A 775 11.02 32.19 33.43
C GLN A 775 12.16 32.98 34.09
N ASN A 776 13.09 32.34 34.82
CA ASN A 776 13.97 33.05 35.76
C ASN A 776 15.43 33.26 35.32
N LEU A 777 15.88 32.71 34.18
CA LEU A 777 17.32 32.77 33.77
C LEU A 777 17.59 33.27 32.34
N LEU A 778 16.57 33.49 31.50
CA LEU A 778 16.69 33.86 30.08
C LEU A 778 15.46 34.66 29.59
N PRO A 779 15.48 35.29 28.40
CA PRO A 779 14.32 35.99 27.86
C PRO A 779 13.08 35.08 27.82
N ASP A 780 11.96 35.64 28.26
CA ASP A 780 10.65 34.99 28.24
C ASP A 780 10.26 34.67 26.79
N TYR A 781 10.44 33.42 26.38
CA TYR A 781 10.14 32.97 25.01
C TYR A 781 8.67 33.17 24.64
N ASN A 782 7.75 33.28 25.60
CA ASN A 782 6.35 33.62 25.29
C ASN A 782 6.16 35.10 24.90
N LYS A 783 7.16 35.95 25.16
CA LYS A 783 7.17 37.37 24.77
C LYS A 783 7.92 37.63 23.47
N LEU A 784 8.62 36.64 22.91
CA LEU A 784 9.28 36.79 21.64
C LEU A 784 8.26 36.92 20.51
N THR A 785 8.54 37.84 19.60
CA THR A 785 7.76 38.09 18.40
C THR A 785 8.06 37.05 17.31
N HIS A 786 7.18 36.97 16.32
CA HIS A 786 7.35 36.12 15.14
C HIS A 786 8.72 36.34 14.45
N ALA A 787 9.10 37.60 14.26
CA ALA A 787 10.36 37.97 13.60
C ALA A 787 11.60 37.57 14.40
N GLU A 788 11.55 37.66 15.74
CA GLU A 788 12.64 37.23 16.62
C GLU A 788 12.81 35.70 16.61
N PHE A 789 11.71 34.95 16.59
CA PHE A 789 11.76 33.49 16.39
C PHE A 789 12.34 33.13 15.03
N PHE A 790 11.92 33.82 13.97
CA PHE A 790 12.42 33.59 12.62
C PHE A 790 13.93 33.83 12.55
N LEU A 791 14.41 34.97 13.07
CA LEU A 791 15.83 35.29 13.12
C LEU A 791 16.63 34.19 13.83
N LYS A 792 16.19 33.74 15.00
CA LYS A 792 16.86 32.66 15.74
C LYS A 792 16.95 31.36 14.92
N LEU A 793 15.85 30.96 14.27
CA LEU A 793 15.81 29.74 13.45
C LEU A 793 16.72 29.82 12.22
N THR A 794 16.90 31.00 11.62
CA THR A 794 17.73 31.15 10.41
C THR A 794 19.19 30.78 10.66
N SER A 795 19.68 30.83 11.91
CA SER A 795 21.02 30.38 12.27
C SER A 795 21.25 28.87 12.03
N LEU A 796 20.20 28.06 11.98
CA LEU A 796 20.27 26.63 11.65
C LEU A 796 20.72 26.37 10.20
N SER A 797 20.73 27.40 9.34
CA SER A 797 21.13 27.27 7.95
C SER A 797 22.11 28.34 7.52
N LYS A 798 23.02 27.95 6.63
CA LYS A 798 23.93 28.87 5.96
C LYS A 798 23.26 29.70 4.86
N LYS A 799 22.00 29.40 4.50
CA LYS A 799 21.24 30.06 3.42
C LYS A 799 21.25 31.60 3.55
N TYR A 800 20.91 32.09 4.73
CA TYR A 800 20.70 33.52 5.00
C TYR A 800 22.00 34.32 5.17
N TYR A 801 23.11 33.64 5.43
CA TYR A 801 24.40 34.28 5.71
C TYR A 801 25.47 34.02 4.64
N ARG A 802 25.14 33.30 3.55
CA ARG A 802 26.09 32.99 2.46
C ARG A 802 25.77 33.62 1.10
N LYS A 803 24.52 33.99 0.85
CA LYS A 803 24.05 34.56 -0.43
C LYS A 803 23.68 36.03 -0.25
N SER A 804 23.79 36.81 -1.32
CA SER A 804 23.41 38.23 -1.27
C SER A 804 21.88 38.35 -1.27
N ILE A 805 21.33 39.22 -0.43
CA ILE A 805 19.88 39.37 -0.18
C ILE A 805 19.41 40.74 -0.64
N CYS A 806 18.35 40.81 -1.44
CA CYS A 806 17.72 42.08 -1.77
C CYS A 806 16.95 42.65 -0.56
N PRO A 807 17.23 43.88 -0.09
CA PRO A 807 16.51 44.47 1.04
C PRO A 807 15.01 44.73 0.82
N SER A 808 14.57 44.79 -0.44
CA SER A 808 13.19 45.15 -0.80
C SER A 808 12.33 43.93 -1.14
N CYS A 809 12.79 43.06 -2.04
CA CYS A 809 12.04 41.86 -2.44
C CYS A 809 12.46 40.59 -1.69
N PHE A 810 13.53 40.66 -0.89
CA PHE A 810 14.06 39.55 -0.09
C PHE A 810 14.52 38.32 -0.89
N THR A 811 14.64 38.45 -2.21
CA THR A 811 15.20 37.40 -3.06
C THR A 811 16.70 37.26 -2.82
N GLN A 812 17.16 36.00 -2.79
CA GLN A 812 18.57 35.65 -2.61
C GLN A 812 19.25 35.42 -3.97
N PHE A 813 20.50 35.87 -4.07
CA PHE A 813 21.31 35.81 -5.28
C PHE A 813 22.72 35.26 -4.98
N GLU A 814 23.34 34.66 -5.99
CA GLU A 814 24.78 34.34 -5.94
C GLU A 814 25.60 35.61 -5.70
N ASN A 815 26.72 35.49 -4.97
CA ASN A 815 27.49 36.65 -4.51
C ASN A 815 28.19 37.46 -5.61
N ASN A 816 28.15 36.97 -6.85
CA ASN A 816 28.67 37.66 -8.03
C ASN A 816 27.65 38.65 -8.64
N ILE A 817 26.42 38.66 -8.14
CA ILE A 817 25.37 39.60 -8.57
C ILE A 817 25.34 40.76 -7.58
N SER A 818 25.41 42.00 -8.07
CA SER A 818 25.42 43.21 -7.24
C SER A 818 24.05 43.86 -7.09
N ASN A 819 23.17 43.70 -8.07
CA ASN A 819 21.87 44.38 -8.14
C ASN A 819 20.74 43.36 -8.34
N CYS A 820 19.58 43.64 -7.73
CA CYS A 820 18.41 42.79 -7.85
C CYS A 820 17.82 42.83 -9.27
N THR A 821 17.61 41.66 -9.88
CA THR A 821 16.92 41.54 -11.18
C THR A 821 15.40 41.45 -11.06
N ASN A 822 14.88 41.23 -9.84
CA ASN A 822 13.46 41.03 -9.57
C ASN A 822 12.75 42.32 -9.13
N CYS A 823 13.49 43.33 -8.67
CA CYS A 823 12.95 44.64 -8.30
C CYS A 823 12.95 45.59 -9.51
N PRO A 824 11.86 46.35 -9.75
CA PRO A 824 11.82 47.40 -10.77
C PRO A 824 12.92 48.46 -10.60
N THR A 825 13.35 48.70 -9.37
CA THR A 825 14.35 49.69 -8.96
C THR A 825 15.79 49.18 -9.03
N SER A 826 16.02 47.91 -9.36
CA SER A 826 17.34 47.26 -9.39
C SER A 826 18.17 47.50 -8.11
N ASP A 827 17.53 47.31 -6.96
CA ASP A 827 18.10 47.61 -5.64
C ASP A 827 19.45 46.88 -5.42
N VAL A 828 20.38 47.56 -4.75
CA VAL A 828 21.68 47.00 -4.38
C VAL A 828 21.48 45.83 -3.40
N LEU A 829 22.11 44.71 -3.70
CA LEU A 829 22.02 43.50 -2.88
C LEU A 829 22.91 43.65 -1.64
N CYS A 830 22.37 43.30 -0.47
CA CYS A 830 23.15 43.20 0.75
C CYS A 830 23.93 41.89 0.73
N ASN A 831 25.26 41.95 0.69
CA ASN A 831 26.11 40.76 0.81
C ASN A 831 26.44 40.50 2.28
N PRO A 832 25.91 39.42 2.91
CA PRO A 832 26.13 39.15 4.32
C PRO A 832 27.58 38.95 4.72
N ARG A 833 28.49 38.68 3.77
CA ARG A 833 29.94 38.55 4.06
C ARG A 833 30.64 39.87 4.30
N ASN A 834 30.12 40.96 3.73
CA ASN A 834 30.74 42.29 3.78
C ASN A 834 29.92 43.29 4.60
N ALA A 835 28.66 42.98 4.88
CA ALA A 835 27.76 43.80 5.68
C ALA A 835 27.99 43.58 7.19
N LYS A 836 27.61 44.56 8.01
CA LYS A 836 27.56 44.39 9.47
C LYS A 836 26.44 43.40 9.81
N SER A 837 26.66 42.53 10.79
CA SER A 837 25.67 41.53 11.24
C SER A 837 24.31 42.17 11.55
N GLU A 838 24.30 43.31 12.24
CA GLU A 838 23.08 44.04 12.61
C GLU A 838 22.23 44.47 11.40
N ASP A 839 22.86 44.79 10.27
CA ASP A 839 22.15 45.21 9.07
C ASP A 839 21.53 44.00 8.34
N VAL A 840 22.22 42.85 8.38
CA VAL A 840 21.71 41.57 7.86
C VAL A 840 20.54 41.08 8.72
N ASP A 841 20.67 41.13 10.05
CA ASP A 841 19.64 40.69 10.99
C ASP A 841 18.36 41.53 10.86
N LYS A 842 18.47 42.84 10.62
CA LYS A 842 17.30 43.70 10.32
C LYS A 842 16.60 43.30 9.03
N ILE A 843 17.34 42.92 7.99
CA ILE A 843 16.75 42.42 6.73
C ILE A 843 16.01 41.11 7.00
N ILE A 844 16.62 40.18 7.75
CA ILE A 844 16.02 38.89 8.12
C ILE A 844 14.77 39.09 8.99
N GLN A 845 14.78 40.02 9.94
CA GLN A 845 13.59 40.33 10.76
C GLN A 845 12.43 40.83 9.90
N ARG A 846 12.68 41.74 8.95
CA ARG A 846 11.65 42.19 7.98
C ARG A 846 11.13 41.05 7.11
N MET A 847 12.00 40.11 6.74
CA MET A 847 11.57 38.87 6.07
C MET A 847 10.62 38.07 6.95
N GLY A 848 10.96 37.90 8.22
CA GLY A 848 10.11 37.23 9.21
C GLY A 848 8.73 37.89 9.32
N GLU A 849 8.67 39.22 9.47
CA GLU A 849 7.41 39.98 9.51
C GLU A 849 6.52 39.71 8.29
N LYS A 850 7.11 39.64 7.08
CA LYS A 850 6.37 39.34 5.85
C LYS A 850 5.83 37.91 5.82
N ILE A 851 6.66 36.95 6.25
CA ILE A 851 6.33 35.52 6.27
C ILE A 851 5.28 35.18 7.34
N GLN A 852 5.08 36.04 8.34
CA GLN A 852 4.05 35.86 9.37
C GLN A 852 2.64 35.64 8.80
N SER A 853 2.35 36.20 7.62
CA SER A 853 1.08 36.00 6.91
C SER A 853 0.91 34.59 6.33
N GLU A 854 2.02 33.87 6.11
CA GLU A 854 2.06 32.51 5.56
C GLU A 854 2.12 31.44 6.66
N TYR A 855 2.87 31.69 7.73
CA TYR A 855 3.03 30.77 8.87
C TYR A 855 3.28 31.53 10.17
N VAL A 856 2.69 31.10 11.29
CA VAL A 856 2.88 31.74 12.60
C VAL A 856 3.84 30.93 13.46
N LEU A 857 5.04 31.47 13.68
CA LEU A 857 5.98 30.97 14.68
C LEU A 857 5.50 31.31 16.09
N THR A 858 5.45 30.29 16.94
CA THR A 858 5.20 30.36 18.38
C THR A 858 6.35 29.69 19.14
N ALA A 859 6.41 29.88 20.45
CA ALA A 859 7.38 29.18 21.31
C ALA A 859 7.29 27.65 21.16
N ASP A 860 6.07 27.11 21.04
CA ASP A 860 5.82 25.69 20.81
C ASP A 860 6.36 25.20 19.45
N ASN A 861 6.06 25.91 18.36
CA ASN A 861 6.59 25.55 17.03
C ASN A 861 8.12 25.63 16.97
N TYR A 862 8.70 26.66 17.62
CA TYR A 862 10.14 26.85 17.71
C TYR A 862 10.82 25.64 18.39
N ILE A 863 10.33 25.19 19.55
CA ILE A 863 10.87 24.00 20.22
C ILE A 863 10.72 22.77 19.33
N LYS A 864 9.53 22.53 18.78
CA LYS A 864 9.26 21.37 17.92
C LYS A 864 10.22 21.31 16.73
N MET A 865 10.48 22.45 16.08
CA MET A 865 11.45 22.55 14.99
C MET A 865 12.89 22.27 15.44
N LEU A 866 13.33 22.82 16.58
CA LEU A 866 14.67 22.56 17.13
C LEU A 866 14.87 21.10 17.51
N LEU A 867 13.86 20.48 18.12
CA LEU A 867 13.89 19.08 18.52
C LEU A 867 13.90 18.14 17.31
N VAL A 868 13.13 18.45 16.26
CA VAL A 868 13.19 17.74 14.96
C VAL A 868 14.59 17.89 14.36
N TYR A 869 15.14 19.11 14.32
CA TYR A 869 16.48 19.36 13.80
C TYR A 869 17.55 18.56 14.54
N LEU A 870 17.54 18.56 15.89
CA LEU A 870 18.49 17.80 16.71
C LEU A 870 18.45 16.31 16.38
N ARG A 871 17.26 15.70 16.29
CA ARG A 871 17.13 14.27 15.94
C ARG A 871 17.66 13.96 14.54
N VAL A 872 17.37 14.83 13.57
CA VAL A 872 17.88 14.67 12.20
C VAL A 872 19.41 14.75 12.19
N GLN A 873 20.02 15.70 12.91
CA GLN A 873 21.48 15.80 13.03
C GLN A 873 22.11 14.59 13.74
N SER A 874 21.42 14.03 14.73
CA SER A 874 21.81 12.81 15.42
C SER A 874 21.48 11.51 14.66
N ASN A 875 20.96 11.59 13.42
CA ASN A 875 20.54 10.45 12.60
C ASN A 875 19.52 9.53 13.32
N ILE A 876 18.62 10.13 14.10
CA ILE A 876 17.54 9.45 14.81
C ILE A 876 16.24 9.60 14.00
N PRO A 877 15.47 8.51 13.80
CA PRO A 877 14.16 8.57 13.16
C PRO A 877 13.21 9.59 13.83
N VAL A 878 12.49 10.36 13.03
CA VAL A 878 11.52 11.34 13.51
C VAL A 878 10.12 10.89 13.15
N LEU A 879 9.37 10.38 14.14
CA LEU A 879 7.98 9.98 13.98
C LEU A 879 7.09 10.88 14.83
N ILE A 880 6.19 11.62 14.19
CA ILE A 880 5.31 12.61 14.82
C ILE A 880 3.88 12.09 14.84
N MET A 881 3.38 11.77 16.01
CA MET A 881 1.98 11.43 16.22
C MET A 881 1.20 12.67 16.63
N GLY A 882 -0.03 12.81 16.14
CA GLY A 882 -0.94 13.88 16.58
C GLY A 882 -2.21 13.89 15.75
N GLU A 883 -3.19 14.69 16.16
CA GLU A 883 -4.48 14.75 15.44
C GLU A 883 -4.35 15.32 14.02
N THR A 884 -5.34 15.03 13.18
CA THR A 884 -5.40 15.65 11.85
C THR A 884 -5.55 17.18 11.98
N GLY A 885 -4.80 17.93 11.18
CA GLY A 885 -4.85 19.39 11.19
C GLY A 885 -4.19 20.09 12.38
N CYS A 886 -3.40 19.39 13.22
CA CYS A 886 -2.59 20.04 14.28
C CYS A 886 -1.29 20.71 13.79
N GLY A 887 -1.07 20.79 12.48
CA GLY A 887 0.05 21.53 11.87
C GLY A 887 1.34 20.74 11.63
N LYS A 888 1.36 19.39 11.78
CA LYS A 888 2.55 18.53 11.58
C LYS A 888 3.23 18.78 10.22
N THR A 889 2.48 18.65 9.13
CA THR A 889 2.98 18.81 7.76
C THR A 889 3.48 20.24 7.50
N ALA A 890 2.74 21.24 7.99
CA ALA A 890 3.12 22.65 7.83
C ALA A 890 4.41 22.99 8.59
N LEU A 891 4.61 22.44 9.80
CA LEU A 891 5.81 22.63 10.60
C LEU A 891 7.06 22.06 9.89
N ILE A 892 6.98 20.83 9.38
CA ILE A 892 8.09 20.21 8.63
C ILE A 892 8.37 20.97 7.33
N GLN A 893 7.31 21.38 6.62
CA GLN A 893 7.46 22.14 5.39
C GLN A 893 8.18 23.48 5.62
N PHE A 894 7.79 24.21 6.68
CA PHE A 894 8.42 25.47 7.04
C PHE A 894 9.90 25.28 7.43
N LEU A 895 10.21 24.31 8.30
CA LEU A 895 11.58 24.02 8.71
C LEU A 895 12.46 23.64 7.51
N CYS A 896 11.99 22.75 6.63
CA CYS A 896 12.79 22.27 5.50
C CYS A 896 13.00 23.35 4.42
N GLN A 897 11.91 23.94 3.92
CA GLN A 897 11.95 24.81 2.74
C GLN A 897 12.33 26.25 3.09
N GLN A 898 11.81 26.79 4.19
CA GLN A 898 12.06 28.17 4.58
C GLN A 898 13.36 28.27 5.38
N ILE A 899 13.57 27.42 6.38
CA ILE A 899 14.76 27.56 7.25
C ILE A 899 16.00 26.88 6.66
N LEU A 900 15.94 25.60 6.32
CA LEU A 900 17.14 24.80 6.00
C LEU A 900 17.65 24.94 4.56
N ASP A 901 16.79 25.29 3.60
CA ASP A 901 17.08 25.28 2.14
C ASP A 901 17.27 23.86 1.56
N ASP A 902 16.68 22.87 2.22
CA ASP A 902 16.68 21.48 1.75
C ASP A 902 15.46 21.20 0.85
N GLU A 903 15.54 20.10 0.08
CA GLU A 903 14.42 19.65 -0.75
C GLU A 903 13.44 18.83 0.09
N LEU A 904 12.13 19.02 -0.13
CA LEU A 904 11.07 18.25 0.54
C LEU A 904 10.22 17.48 -0.47
N ALA A 905 9.98 16.20 -0.19
CA ALA A 905 8.97 15.38 -0.82
C ALA A 905 7.97 14.89 0.24
N ILE A 906 6.67 15.06 -0.02
CA ILE A 906 5.61 14.59 0.87
C ILE A 906 4.96 13.37 0.23
N PHE A 907 4.99 12.23 0.91
CA PHE A 907 4.29 11.03 0.50
C PHE A 907 3.02 10.88 1.33
N ARG A 908 1.86 11.16 0.72
CA ARG A 908 0.55 11.04 1.36
C ARG A 908 0.08 9.59 1.31
N ILE A 909 -0.04 8.96 2.47
CA ILE A 909 -0.38 7.55 2.58
C ILE A 909 -1.87 7.38 2.89
N HIS A 910 -2.48 6.37 2.30
CA HIS A 910 -3.88 6.00 2.53
C HIS A 910 -4.04 4.48 2.39
N ALA A 911 -5.20 3.94 2.75
CA ALA A 911 -5.47 2.50 2.77
C ALA A 911 -5.31 1.78 1.42
N GLY A 912 -5.39 2.53 0.30
CA GLY A 912 -5.25 2.00 -1.05
C GLY A 912 -3.80 1.86 -1.53
N ILE A 913 -2.81 2.31 -0.74
CA ILE A 913 -1.40 2.21 -1.13
C ILE A 913 -0.86 0.81 -0.80
N SER A 914 -0.50 0.07 -1.85
CA SER A 914 0.14 -1.25 -1.77
C SER A 914 1.64 -1.16 -1.47
N SER A 915 2.25 -2.29 -1.07
CA SER A 915 3.69 -2.40 -0.86
C SER A 915 4.51 -2.07 -2.12
N GLU A 916 4.04 -2.49 -3.30
CA GLU A 916 4.68 -2.21 -4.59
C GLU A 916 4.70 -0.70 -4.88
N LYS A 917 3.59 -0.01 -4.60
CA LYS A 917 3.53 1.45 -4.81
C LYS A 917 4.48 2.20 -3.88
N ILE A 918 4.64 1.72 -2.65
CA ILE A 918 5.63 2.27 -1.70
C ILE A 918 7.04 2.07 -2.27
N ILE A 919 7.39 0.86 -2.72
CA ILE A 919 8.71 0.55 -3.29
C ILE A 919 9.00 1.44 -4.51
N GLU A 920 8.06 1.55 -5.45
CA GLU A 920 8.19 2.39 -6.64
C GLU A 920 8.44 3.86 -6.27
N THR A 921 7.63 4.39 -5.34
CA THR A 921 7.71 5.79 -4.91
C THR A 921 9.03 6.07 -4.17
N MET A 922 9.47 5.14 -3.31
CA MET A 922 10.74 5.26 -2.60
C MET A 922 11.94 5.17 -3.56
N ASN A 923 11.89 4.33 -4.59
CA ASN A 923 12.93 4.28 -5.62
C ASN A 923 13.04 5.61 -6.39
N SER A 924 11.91 6.27 -6.68
CA SER A 924 11.89 7.62 -7.25
C SER A 924 12.58 8.65 -6.32
N PHE A 925 12.32 8.58 -5.01
CA PHE A 925 13.00 9.45 -4.04
C PHE A 925 14.49 9.15 -3.89
N ILE A 926 14.90 7.88 -3.96
CA ILE A 926 16.32 7.50 -3.97
C ILE A 926 17.03 8.09 -5.20
N ALA A 927 16.41 8.01 -6.38
CA ALA A 927 16.94 8.63 -7.59
C ALA A 927 17.09 10.15 -7.42
N LYS A 928 16.05 10.83 -6.92
CA LYS A 928 16.09 12.27 -6.63
C LYS A 928 17.18 12.64 -5.62
N ALA A 929 17.36 11.86 -4.55
CA ALA A 929 18.42 12.10 -3.57
C ALA A 929 19.82 11.99 -4.17
N ASN A 930 20.02 11.02 -5.07
CA ASN A 930 21.27 10.84 -5.81
C ASN A 930 21.53 11.97 -6.83
N GLU A 931 20.48 12.60 -7.37
CA GLU A 931 20.61 13.79 -8.21
C GLU A 931 20.97 15.03 -7.39
N CYS A 932 20.31 15.23 -6.24
CA CYS A 932 20.60 16.34 -5.34
C CYS A 932 22.08 16.33 -4.89
N SER A 933 22.61 15.15 -4.54
CA SER A 933 24.01 15.02 -4.10
C SER A 933 25.03 15.32 -5.21
N LYS A 934 24.68 15.08 -6.48
CA LYS A 934 25.51 15.45 -7.64
C LYS A 934 25.54 16.96 -7.90
N MET A 935 24.42 17.66 -7.69
CA MET A 935 24.34 19.11 -7.90
C MET A 935 25.02 19.89 -6.76
N ASN A 936 24.82 19.45 -5.52
CA ASN A 936 25.41 20.06 -4.35
C ASN A 936 25.58 19.01 -3.25
N SER A 937 26.83 18.75 -2.84
CA SER A 937 27.16 17.72 -1.85
C SER A 937 26.47 17.91 -0.50
N ASN A 938 26.01 19.13 -0.19
CA ASN A 938 25.39 19.46 1.09
C ASN A 938 23.85 19.49 1.04
N LYS A 939 23.22 19.31 -0.13
CA LYS A 939 21.75 19.29 -0.22
C LYS A 939 21.19 17.94 0.23
N ARG A 940 20.24 17.99 1.17
CA ARG A 940 19.50 16.80 1.63
C ARG A 940 18.12 16.75 0.99
N LEU A 941 17.61 15.53 0.79
CA LEU A 941 16.22 15.31 0.42
C LEU A 941 15.47 14.81 1.65
N TRP A 942 14.51 15.59 2.12
CA TRP A 942 13.58 15.21 3.18
C TRP A 942 12.38 14.51 2.55
N VAL A 943 12.06 13.32 3.04
CA VAL A 943 10.84 12.58 2.68
C VAL A 943 9.95 12.51 3.92
N PHE A 944 8.78 13.13 3.82
CA PHE A 944 7.78 13.16 4.87
C PHE A 944 6.65 12.16 4.55
N LEU A 945 6.60 11.06 5.30
CA LEU A 945 5.59 10.01 5.20
C LEU A 945 4.36 10.43 6.01
N ASP A 946 3.40 11.08 5.35
CA ASP A 946 2.20 11.61 6.00
C ASP A 946 1.14 10.50 6.12
N GLU A 947 0.57 10.36 7.32
CA GLU A 947 -0.42 9.33 7.67
C GLU A 947 0.07 7.88 7.44
N PHE A 948 1.33 7.58 7.75
CA PHE A 948 1.95 6.28 7.41
C PHE A 948 1.26 5.05 8.03
N ASN A 949 0.50 5.23 9.11
CA ASN A 949 -0.22 4.16 9.78
C ASN A 949 -1.62 3.88 9.21
N THR A 950 -1.98 4.41 8.04
CA THR A 950 -3.26 4.09 7.37
C THR A 950 -3.17 2.92 6.39
N THR A 951 -1.99 2.33 6.17
CA THR A 951 -1.79 1.18 5.26
C THR A 951 -1.39 -0.07 6.05
N PRO A 952 -1.84 -1.27 5.62
CA PRO A 952 -1.36 -2.54 6.18
C PRO A 952 0.14 -2.79 5.91
N SER A 953 0.76 -2.06 4.97
CA SER A 953 2.18 -2.21 4.62
C SER A 953 3.14 -1.49 5.58
N ILE A 954 2.75 -1.25 6.83
CA ILE A 954 3.52 -0.49 7.83
C ILE A 954 4.89 -1.10 8.14
N GLY A 955 5.05 -2.41 7.98
CA GLY A 955 6.33 -3.10 8.18
C GLY A 955 7.44 -2.61 7.22
N LEU A 956 7.07 -2.21 6.00
CA LEU A 956 8.03 -1.62 5.06
C LEU A 956 8.49 -0.23 5.53
N PHE A 957 7.59 0.57 6.11
CA PHE A 957 7.97 1.85 6.70
C PHE A 957 8.85 1.68 7.94
N LYS A 958 8.61 0.67 8.78
CA LYS A 958 9.53 0.32 9.88
C LYS A 958 10.94 0.07 9.37
N GLU A 959 11.09 -0.68 8.28
CA GLU A 959 12.39 -0.92 7.65
C GLU A 959 13.03 0.39 7.15
N ILE A 960 12.29 1.18 6.38
CA ILE A 960 12.75 2.46 5.81
C ILE A 960 13.18 3.45 6.90
N THR A 961 12.39 3.58 7.97
CA THR A 961 12.62 4.59 9.01
C THR A 961 13.66 4.14 10.03
N CYS A 962 13.53 2.93 10.57
CA CYS A 962 14.34 2.49 11.71
C CYS A 962 15.64 1.81 11.28
N GLU A 963 15.63 1.08 10.15
CA GLU A 963 16.80 0.32 9.68
C GLU A 963 17.54 1.02 8.56
N ARG A 964 16.91 2.04 7.95
CA ARG A 964 17.44 2.77 6.80
C ARG A 964 17.76 1.85 5.62
N THR A 965 16.92 0.85 5.39
CA THR A 965 16.97 -0.03 4.22
C THR A 965 15.63 -0.10 3.49
N LEU A 966 15.66 -0.49 2.23
CA LEU A 966 14.50 -0.84 1.43
C LEU A 966 14.74 -2.22 0.83
N LEU A 967 13.95 -3.22 1.24
CA LEU A 967 14.11 -4.62 0.83
C LEU A 967 15.51 -5.19 1.13
N GLY A 968 16.11 -4.74 2.24
CA GLY A 968 17.44 -5.13 2.71
C GLY A 968 18.60 -4.30 2.15
N GLU A 969 18.37 -3.42 1.17
CA GLU A 969 19.41 -2.58 0.57
C GLU A 969 19.44 -1.19 1.25
N PRO A 970 20.64 -0.62 1.54
CA PRO A 970 20.77 0.61 2.33
C PRO A 970 20.32 1.87 1.58
N LEU A 971 19.66 2.79 2.30
CA LEU A 971 19.24 4.09 1.79
C LEU A 971 20.41 5.09 1.70
N PRO A 972 20.36 6.07 0.77
CA PRO A 972 21.37 7.13 0.69
C PRO A 972 21.50 7.97 1.98
N LYS A 973 22.73 8.35 2.34
CA LYS A 973 23.01 9.12 3.57
C LYS A 973 22.37 10.52 3.59
N ASN A 974 22.19 11.16 2.43
CA ASN A 974 21.59 12.48 2.30
C ASN A 974 20.05 12.46 2.21
N LEU A 975 19.43 11.28 2.24
CA LEU A 975 17.98 11.12 2.34
C LEU A 975 17.59 11.19 3.82
N VAL A 976 16.68 12.08 4.20
CA VAL A 976 16.17 12.22 5.57
C VAL A 976 14.73 11.74 5.58
N ILE A 977 14.40 10.72 6.38
CA ILE A 977 13.04 10.19 6.47
C ILE A 977 12.38 10.67 7.75
N LEU A 978 11.17 11.20 7.62
CA LEU A 978 10.29 11.57 8.73
C LEU A 978 8.92 10.95 8.49
N GLY A 979 8.21 10.60 9.55
CA GLY A 979 6.85 10.08 9.48
C GLY A 979 5.89 10.86 10.34
N ALA A 980 4.65 10.95 9.91
CA ALA A 980 3.54 11.39 10.73
C ALA A 980 2.41 10.36 10.75
N CYS A 981 1.78 10.19 11.91
CA CYS A 981 0.70 9.24 12.10
C CYS A 981 -0.42 9.86 12.95
N ASN A 982 -1.63 9.30 12.79
CA ASN A 982 -2.76 9.64 13.64
C ASN A 982 -2.83 8.64 14.81
N PRO A 983 -3.21 9.06 16.03
CA PRO A 983 -3.36 8.14 17.16
C PRO A 983 -4.51 7.14 16.93
N GLN A 984 -4.42 5.96 17.55
CA GLN A 984 -5.56 5.03 17.61
C GLN A 984 -6.58 5.56 18.63
N ARG A 985 -7.80 5.84 18.18
CA ARG A 985 -8.90 6.27 19.03
C ARG A 985 -10.15 5.46 18.73
N HIS A 986 -10.89 5.09 19.77
CA HIS A 986 -12.19 4.45 19.63
C HIS A 986 -13.33 5.48 19.55
N LYS A 987 -14.28 5.26 18.65
CA LYS A 987 -15.54 5.99 18.50
C LYS A 987 -16.32 5.93 19.81
N ASN A 988 -16.88 7.06 20.19
CA ASN A 988 -17.76 7.16 21.33
C ASN A 988 -19.04 6.34 21.07
N PRO A 989 -19.41 5.37 21.93
CA PRO A 989 -20.60 4.55 21.73
C PRO A 989 -21.92 5.36 21.71
N LYS A 990 -21.91 6.62 22.17
CA LYS A 990 -23.08 7.53 22.09
C LYS A 990 -23.33 8.09 20.67
N ALA A 991 -22.36 7.98 19.76
CA ALA A 991 -22.41 8.52 18.39
C ALA A 991 -22.60 7.42 17.31
N THR A 992 -22.93 6.19 17.70
CA THR A 992 -23.25 5.13 16.74
C THR A 992 -24.60 5.42 16.08
N PHE A 993 -24.55 5.82 14.82
CA PHE A 993 -25.71 5.79 13.94
C PHE A 993 -26.21 4.35 13.80
N ASP A 994 -27.52 4.19 13.62
CA ASP A 994 -28.18 2.89 13.44
C ASP A 994 -27.69 2.25 12.13
N ASP A 995 -26.74 1.30 12.22
CA ASP A 995 -26.10 0.63 11.07
C ASP A 995 -27.07 -0.25 10.24
N ASP A 996 -28.35 -0.32 10.64
CA ASP A 996 -29.40 -1.11 9.97
C ASP A 996 -29.98 -0.45 8.70
N ILE A 997 -29.57 0.79 8.36
CA ILE A 997 -29.99 1.47 7.12
C ILE A 997 -28.75 1.83 6.27
N GLY A 998 -28.23 0.88 5.50
CA GLY A 998 -27.14 1.12 4.55
C GLY A 998 -26.47 -0.13 3.95
N ILE A 999 -25.62 0.08 2.92
CA ILE A 999 -24.85 -0.97 2.22
C ILE A 999 -24.04 -1.76 3.25
N LYS A 1000 -24.40 -3.03 3.47
CA LYS A 1000 -23.58 -3.95 4.27
C LYS A 1000 -22.22 -4.10 3.61
N LYS A 1001 -21.18 -3.54 4.23
CA LYS A 1001 -19.79 -3.86 3.87
C LYS A 1001 -19.60 -5.36 3.97
N ASP A 1002 -18.95 -5.92 2.97
CA ASP A 1002 -18.76 -7.36 2.83
C ASP A 1002 -18.18 -7.96 4.13
N ARG A 1003 -18.68 -9.14 4.55
CA ARG A 1003 -18.23 -9.80 5.79
C ARG A 1003 -16.72 -10.05 5.78
N TYR A 1004 -16.14 -10.25 4.59
CA TYR A 1004 -14.71 -10.48 4.40
C TYR A 1004 -13.87 -9.23 4.66
N GLU A 1005 -14.24 -8.08 4.07
CA GLU A 1005 -13.63 -6.77 4.37
C GLU A 1005 -13.72 -6.46 5.87
N THR A 1006 -14.86 -6.79 6.47
CA THR A 1006 -15.13 -6.59 7.89
C THR A 1006 -14.23 -7.46 8.78
N GLN A 1007 -14.03 -8.73 8.44
CA GLN A 1007 -13.11 -9.64 9.15
C GLN A 1007 -11.64 -9.26 8.94
N ARG A 1008 -11.26 -8.87 7.71
CA ARG A 1008 -9.91 -8.41 7.38
C ARG A 1008 -9.54 -7.15 8.16
N LEU A 1009 -10.44 -6.16 8.20
CA LEU A 1009 -10.26 -4.95 9.02
C LEU A 1009 -10.23 -5.29 10.51
N ALA A 1010 -11.09 -6.18 11.02
CA ALA A 1010 -11.06 -6.60 12.42
C ALA A 1010 -9.74 -7.31 12.80
N HIS A 1011 -9.16 -8.11 11.90
CA HIS A 1011 -7.87 -8.77 12.13
C HIS A 1011 -6.67 -7.82 12.11
N ILE A 1012 -6.70 -6.79 11.26
CA ILE A 1012 -5.59 -5.82 11.09
C ILE A 1012 -5.66 -4.68 12.12
N VAL A 1013 -6.88 -4.23 12.44
CA VAL A 1013 -7.15 -3.03 13.25
C VAL A 1013 -7.50 -3.39 14.70
N GLY A 1014 -7.81 -4.66 14.99
CA GLY A 1014 -8.17 -5.14 16.33
C GLY A 1014 -9.58 -4.76 16.81
N SER A 1015 -10.19 -3.71 16.24
CA SER A 1015 -11.57 -3.29 16.53
C SER A 1015 -12.20 -2.49 15.38
N MET A 1016 -13.51 -2.68 15.15
CA MET A 1016 -14.31 -1.89 14.19
C MET A 1016 -14.67 -0.50 14.72
N SER A 1017 -14.47 -0.25 16.01
CA SER A 1017 -14.88 0.98 16.65
C SER A 1017 -13.82 2.07 16.60
N LEU A 1018 -12.85 2.08 15.68
CA LEU A 1018 -11.88 3.19 15.62
C LEU A 1018 -12.42 4.42 14.87
N LEU A 1019 -12.11 5.62 15.38
CA LEU A 1019 -12.37 6.93 14.76
C LEU A 1019 -11.57 7.10 13.47
N TYR A 1020 -10.32 6.62 13.45
CA TYR A 1020 -9.46 6.56 12.26
C TYR A 1020 -9.25 5.10 11.85
N THR A 1021 -9.32 4.80 10.55
CA THR A 1021 -8.92 3.49 10.01
C THR A 1021 -7.39 3.40 9.96
N VAL A 1022 -6.77 3.20 11.13
CA VAL A 1022 -5.31 3.11 11.30
C VAL A 1022 -4.87 1.77 11.84
N VAL A 1023 -3.71 1.31 11.38
CA VAL A 1023 -3.03 0.10 11.82
C VAL A 1023 -2.12 0.42 13.02
N SER A 1024 -1.92 -0.56 13.89
CA SER A 1024 -1.03 -0.42 15.05
C SER A 1024 0.42 -0.18 14.61
N ILE A 1025 1.09 0.78 15.26
CA ILE A 1025 2.48 1.11 14.96
C ILE A 1025 3.38 -0.01 15.55
N PRO A 1026 4.36 -0.55 14.78
CA PRO A 1026 5.29 -1.55 15.30
C PRO A 1026 6.01 -1.08 16.58
N GLU A 1027 6.24 -1.99 17.54
CA GLU A 1027 6.84 -1.66 18.85
C GLU A 1027 8.24 -1.01 18.73
N THR A 1028 9.00 -1.40 17.71
CA THR A 1028 10.30 -0.79 17.38
C THR A 1028 10.18 0.68 16.96
N MET A 1029 9.11 1.04 16.25
CA MET A 1029 8.86 2.41 15.82
C MET A 1029 8.38 3.29 16.99
N LEU A 1030 7.67 2.72 17.96
CA LEU A 1030 7.16 3.45 19.13
C LEU A 1030 8.27 4.17 19.92
N GLU A 1031 9.47 3.60 19.97
CA GLU A 1031 10.64 4.22 20.64
C GLU A 1031 11.04 5.57 20.03
N TYR A 1032 10.59 5.86 18.79
CA TYR A 1032 10.87 7.10 18.08
C TYR A 1032 9.67 8.05 18.00
N VAL A 1033 8.48 7.63 18.45
CA VAL A 1033 7.23 8.42 18.35
C VAL A 1033 7.20 9.57 19.36
N TRP A 1034 6.92 10.76 18.86
CA TRP A 1034 6.59 11.94 19.65
C TRP A 1034 5.14 12.34 19.47
N ASP A 1035 4.42 12.48 20.57
CA ASP A 1035 3.02 12.88 20.56
C ASP A 1035 2.91 14.41 20.65
N TYR A 1036 2.46 15.04 19.56
CA TYR A 1036 2.14 16.47 19.50
C TYR A 1036 0.74 16.76 20.02
N GLY A 1037 -0.07 15.73 20.26
CA GLY A 1037 -1.44 15.82 20.78
C GLY A 1037 -2.37 16.61 19.86
N TYR A 1038 -3.22 17.42 20.48
CA TYR A 1038 -4.14 18.35 19.84
C TYR A 1038 -3.79 19.80 20.19
N LEU A 1039 -4.22 20.72 19.33
CA LEU A 1039 -4.02 22.16 19.54
C LEU A 1039 -4.78 22.61 20.78
N ASP A 1040 -4.10 23.32 21.69
CA ASP A 1040 -4.80 23.97 22.79
C ASP A 1040 -5.69 25.13 22.29
N PRO A 1041 -6.75 25.51 23.03
CA PRO A 1041 -7.70 26.51 22.56
C PRO A 1041 -7.11 27.90 22.28
N GLU A 1042 -6.04 28.30 22.98
CA GLU A 1042 -5.42 29.61 22.79
C GLU A 1042 -4.61 29.65 21.50
N THR A 1043 -3.77 28.63 21.30
CA THR A 1043 -2.98 28.46 20.08
C THR A 1043 -3.88 28.30 18.86
N GLU A 1044 -4.94 27.49 18.97
CA GLU A 1044 -5.93 27.35 17.91
C GLU A 1044 -6.59 28.69 17.57
N THR A 1045 -6.96 29.50 18.56
CA THR A 1045 -7.55 30.82 18.33
C THR A 1045 -6.58 31.73 17.56
N LYS A 1046 -5.28 31.71 17.88
CA LYS A 1046 -4.26 32.48 17.14
C LYS A 1046 -4.16 32.03 15.68
N TYR A 1047 -4.22 30.72 15.42
CA TYR A 1047 -4.25 30.20 14.05
C TYR A 1047 -5.52 30.62 13.30
N VAL A 1048 -6.69 30.47 13.92
CA VAL A 1048 -7.98 30.89 13.33
C VAL A 1048 -7.93 32.35 12.90
N ARG A 1049 -7.50 33.26 13.80
CA ARG A 1049 -7.35 34.69 13.48
C ARG A 1049 -6.44 34.93 12.30
N THR A 1050 -5.29 34.25 12.26
CA THR A 1050 -4.34 34.41 11.16
C THR A 1050 -4.93 33.94 9.83
N MET A 1051 -5.63 32.80 9.83
CA MET A 1051 -6.28 32.27 8.63
C MET A 1051 -7.38 33.20 8.11
N LEU A 1052 -8.12 33.86 9.01
CA LEU A 1052 -9.16 34.83 8.64
C LEU A 1052 -8.60 36.06 7.92
N ASN A 1053 -7.30 36.36 8.03
CA ASN A 1053 -6.68 37.43 7.23
C ASN A 1053 -6.73 37.16 5.71
N SER A 1054 -6.93 35.90 5.30
CA SER A 1054 -7.12 35.53 3.90
C SER A 1054 -8.55 35.81 3.38
N CYS A 1055 -9.48 36.19 4.26
CA CYS A 1055 -10.84 36.55 3.88
C CYS A 1055 -10.90 38.01 3.38
N GLU A 1056 -11.26 38.19 2.11
CA GLU A 1056 -11.34 39.51 1.48
C GLU A 1056 -12.35 40.40 2.22
N LYS A 1057 -12.01 41.68 2.45
CA LYS A 1057 -12.82 42.70 3.17
C LYS A 1057 -13.13 42.40 4.65
N LEU A 1058 -12.85 41.20 5.17
CA LEU A 1058 -13.12 40.86 6.57
C LEU A 1058 -12.22 41.65 7.53
N ASN A 1059 -10.94 41.82 7.18
CA ASN A 1059 -9.97 42.60 7.98
C ASN A 1059 -10.29 44.09 8.05
N SER A 1060 -11.12 44.60 7.14
CA SER A 1060 -11.49 46.01 7.08
C SER A 1060 -12.50 46.39 8.18
N ASP A 1061 -13.22 45.41 8.73
CA ASP A 1061 -14.16 45.60 9.84
C ASP A 1061 -13.72 44.80 11.06
N SER A 1062 -13.09 45.51 12.01
CA SER A 1062 -12.59 44.91 13.24
C SER A 1062 -13.69 44.25 14.08
N SER A 1063 -14.94 44.73 14.03
CA SER A 1063 -16.03 44.12 14.81
C SER A 1063 -16.46 42.78 14.21
N TRP A 1064 -16.57 42.72 12.88
CA TRP A 1064 -16.89 41.48 12.17
C TRP A 1064 -15.78 40.45 12.28
N PHE A 1065 -14.52 40.87 12.15
CA PHE A 1065 -13.37 39.99 12.32
C PHE A 1065 -13.35 39.28 13.68
N GLU A 1066 -13.62 40.03 14.77
CA GLU A 1066 -13.72 39.45 16.12
C GLU A 1066 -14.88 38.48 16.25
N LYS A 1067 -16.08 38.86 15.79
CA LYS A 1067 -17.27 38.00 15.87
C LYS A 1067 -17.07 36.70 15.10
N THR A 1068 -16.52 36.77 13.88
CA THR A 1068 -16.24 35.58 13.08
C THR A 1068 -15.24 34.66 13.77
N THR A 1069 -14.19 35.21 14.38
CA THR A 1069 -13.23 34.44 15.18
C THR A 1069 -13.93 33.69 16.32
N VAL A 1070 -14.78 34.38 17.08
CA VAL A 1070 -15.52 33.79 18.22
C VAL A 1070 -16.50 32.73 17.76
N LEU A 1071 -17.23 32.96 16.66
CA LEU A 1071 -18.19 31.99 16.11
C LEU A 1071 -17.50 30.69 15.69
N ILE A 1072 -16.38 30.77 14.97
CA ILE A 1072 -15.61 29.58 14.57
C ILE A 1072 -15.15 28.80 15.81
N LYS A 1073 -14.68 29.50 16.85
CA LYS A 1073 -14.27 28.88 18.11
C LYS A 1073 -15.43 28.13 18.77
N ILE A 1074 -16.61 28.75 18.86
CA ILE A 1074 -17.81 28.13 19.44
C ILE A 1074 -18.23 26.90 18.61
N SER A 1075 -18.22 27.01 17.27
CA SER A 1075 -18.57 25.89 16.39
C SER A 1075 -17.61 24.71 16.58
N GLN A 1076 -16.30 24.95 16.61
CA GLN A 1076 -15.31 23.91 16.84
C GLN A 1076 -15.51 23.25 18.21
N GLN A 1077 -15.71 24.04 19.27
CA GLN A 1077 -15.95 23.52 20.61
C GLN A 1077 -17.21 22.65 20.69
N PHE A 1078 -18.30 23.06 20.03
CA PHE A 1078 -19.54 22.29 19.98
C PHE A 1078 -19.33 20.87 19.43
N PHE A 1079 -18.65 20.73 18.29
CA PHE A 1079 -18.39 19.41 17.70
C PHE A 1079 -17.48 18.54 18.58
N ARG A 1080 -16.51 19.14 19.28
CA ARG A 1080 -15.64 18.42 20.22
C ARG A 1080 -16.40 17.85 21.41
N GLU A 1081 -17.39 18.59 21.91
CA GLU A 1081 -18.21 18.17 23.06
C GLU A 1081 -19.23 17.09 22.67
N TYR A 1082 -19.78 17.15 21.44
CA TYR A 1082 -20.85 16.25 21.00
C TYR A 1082 -20.36 14.96 20.34
N GLU A 1083 -19.26 15.01 19.58
CA GLU A 1083 -18.69 13.86 18.88
C GLU A 1083 -17.36 13.41 19.52
N ASP A 1084 -16.25 14.02 19.13
CA ASP A 1084 -14.90 13.79 19.65
C ASP A 1084 -13.99 15.01 19.40
N VAL A 1085 -12.91 15.15 20.19
CA VAL A 1085 -11.92 16.24 20.08
C VAL A 1085 -11.33 16.36 18.66
N SER A 1086 -11.28 15.24 17.93
CA SER A 1086 -10.72 15.12 16.59
C SER A 1086 -11.71 15.40 15.43
N SER A 1087 -13.00 15.62 15.72
CA SER A 1087 -14.04 15.85 14.70
C SER A 1087 -13.85 17.12 13.87
N VAL A 1088 -13.06 18.08 14.39
CA VAL A 1088 -12.87 19.39 13.77
C VAL A 1088 -11.42 19.82 13.83
N SER A 1089 -10.99 20.54 12.79
CA SER A 1089 -9.60 20.94 12.62
C SER A 1089 -9.44 22.30 11.94
N LEU A 1090 -8.20 22.80 11.86
CA LEU A 1090 -7.87 23.98 11.07
C LEU A 1090 -8.15 23.80 9.56
N ARG A 1091 -8.31 22.56 9.05
CA ARG A 1091 -8.74 22.35 7.65
C ARG A 1091 -10.18 22.83 7.42
N ASP A 1092 -11.03 22.78 8.44
CA ASP A 1092 -12.41 23.26 8.37
C ASP A 1092 -12.45 24.78 8.39
N VAL A 1093 -11.55 25.41 9.13
CA VAL A 1093 -11.33 26.86 9.10
C VAL A 1093 -10.84 27.30 7.71
N ALA A 1094 -9.91 26.55 7.09
CA ALA A 1094 -9.49 26.83 5.71
C ALA A 1094 -10.64 26.67 4.71
N ARG A 1095 -11.51 25.68 4.91
CA ARG A 1095 -12.72 25.49 4.11
C ARG A 1095 -13.70 26.65 4.29
N PHE A 1096 -13.89 27.10 5.53
CA PHE A 1096 -14.68 28.29 5.84
C PHE A 1096 -14.15 29.52 5.11
N CYS A 1097 -12.84 29.80 5.16
CA CYS A 1097 -12.25 30.96 4.47
C CYS A 1097 -12.48 30.90 2.94
N ARG A 1098 -12.33 29.70 2.34
CA ARG A 1098 -12.63 29.48 0.92
C ARG A 1098 -14.10 29.75 0.58
N LEU A 1099 -15.02 29.22 1.39
CA LEU A 1099 -16.45 29.43 1.20
C LEU A 1099 -16.83 30.90 1.40
N TYR A 1100 -16.28 31.56 2.41
CA TYR A 1100 -16.50 32.98 2.66
C TYR A 1100 -16.15 33.83 1.44
N ASN A 1101 -14.95 33.65 0.89
CA ASN A 1101 -14.50 34.36 -0.31
C ASN A 1101 -15.37 34.01 -1.54
N TRP A 1102 -15.82 32.76 -1.67
CA TRP A 1102 -16.74 32.36 -2.73
C TRP A 1102 -18.10 33.05 -2.60
N PHE A 1103 -18.68 33.09 -1.39
CA PHE A 1103 -19.95 33.77 -1.12
C PHE A 1103 -19.84 35.26 -1.39
N LEU A 1104 -18.76 35.91 -0.94
CA LEU A 1104 -18.53 37.34 -1.20
C LEU A 1104 -18.49 37.64 -2.69
N LYS A 1105 -17.75 36.84 -3.47
CA LYS A 1105 -17.68 36.97 -4.94
C LYS A 1105 -19.04 36.68 -5.58
N SER A 1106 -19.76 35.66 -5.12
CA SER A 1106 -21.10 35.33 -5.62
C SER A 1106 -22.10 36.46 -5.39
N ILE A 1107 -22.04 37.14 -4.23
CA ILE A 1107 -22.89 38.29 -3.92
C ILE A 1107 -22.55 39.46 -4.84
N CYS A 1108 -21.26 39.82 -4.99
CA CYS A 1108 -20.84 40.89 -5.90
C CYS A 1108 -21.31 40.65 -7.35
N ILE A 1109 -21.27 39.40 -7.82
CA ILE A 1109 -21.77 39.03 -9.16
C ILE A 1109 -23.29 39.23 -9.27
N ARG A 1110 -24.05 38.80 -8.25
CA ARG A 1110 -25.52 38.94 -8.25
C ARG A 1110 -25.98 40.40 -8.11
N GLU A 1111 -25.17 41.23 -7.45
CA GLU A 1111 -25.45 42.66 -7.24
C GLU A 1111 -24.96 43.54 -8.41
N GLY A 1112 -24.30 42.97 -9.43
CA GLY A 1112 -23.98 43.66 -10.68
C GLY A 1112 -22.66 44.42 -10.70
N ASP A 1113 -21.72 44.13 -9.78
CA ASP A 1113 -20.38 44.74 -9.80
C ASP A 1113 -19.50 44.10 -10.91
N VAL A 1114 -19.31 44.83 -12.01
CA VAL A 1114 -18.75 44.33 -13.30
C VAL A 1114 -17.24 44.04 -13.27
N GLN A 1115 -16.49 44.38 -12.21
CA GLN A 1115 -15.03 44.36 -12.25
C GLN A 1115 -14.31 43.01 -12.03
N LEU A 1116 -15.01 41.90 -11.79
CA LEU A 1116 -14.36 40.60 -11.47
C LEU A 1116 -14.71 39.44 -12.44
N SER A 1117 -15.22 39.75 -13.64
CA SER A 1117 -15.81 38.77 -14.56
C SER A 1117 -14.84 37.85 -15.32
N THR A 1118 -13.51 37.98 -15.18
CA THR A 1118 -12.55 37.24 -16.01
C THR A 1118 -11.93 35.96 -15.40
N ASP A 1119 -12.05 35.69 -14.10
CA ASP A 1119 -11.33 34.56 -13.47
C ASP A 1119 -12.16 33.27 -13.24
N LEU A 1120 -13.43 33.24 -13.67
CA LEU A 1120 -14.32 32.11 -13.35
C LEU A 1120 -13.92 30.78 -14.01
N THR A 1121 -13.25 30.82 -15.16
CA THR A 1121 -12.92 29.61 -15.94
C THR A 1121 -11.75 28.82 -15.34
N ASN A 1122 -10.91 29.45 -14.50
CA ASN A 1122 -9.75 28.79 -13.89
C ASN A 1122 -10.03 28.18 -12.52
N VAL A 1123 -11.09 28.60 -11.82
CA VAL A 1123 -11.39 28.13 -10.45
C VAL A 1123 -12.25 26.87 -10.44
N LEU A 1124 -13.19 26.73 -11.40
CA LEU A 1124 -14.00 25.51 -11.54
C LEU A 1124 -13.19 24.26 -11.91
N ASN A 1125 -12.08 24.42 -12.64
CA ASN A 1125 -11.17 23.32 -12.98
C ASN A 1125 -10.27 22.86 -11.82
N ARG A 1126 -10.34 23.50 -10.65
CA ARG A 1126 -9.67 23.05 -9.40
C ARG A 1126 -10.64 22.52 -8.34
N ALA A 1127 -11.92 22.40 -8.70
CA ALA A 1127 -12.97 21.89 -7.81
C ALA A 1127 -13.26 20.38 -7.99
N THR A 1128 -12.54 19.69 -8.89
CA THR A 1128 -12.44 18.23 -8.94
C THR A 1128 -11.15 17.77 -8.28
#